data_AF-A0A8H8MP37-F1
#
_entry.id   AF-A0A8H8MP37-F1
#
_cell.length_a   1.000
_cell.length_b   1.000
_cell.length_c   1.000
_cell.angle_alpha   90.00
_cell.angle_beta   90.00
_cell.angle_gamma   90.00
#
_symmetry.space_group_name_H-M   'P 1'
#
loop_
_entity.id
_entity.type
_entity.pdbx_description
1 polymer ?
#
loop_
_entity_poly.entity_id
_entity_poly.type
_entity_poly.pdbx_seq_one_letter_code
_entity_poly.pdbx_strand_id
1 'polypeptide(L)'
;MSRNTLTLASNWQWKQRDPAIANVLDELVKHRLLLLNQDSKDTKSTWRRAVGSPSEIHVELLRAGIIPDPYLGFNEHKVQWVGKREWLYSHSFELSAEQLANHVELEFEGLDTFCTAYLNGVEILKSENMFTPVTVALASLDHCSTQSKGIVGASVQTVMSALSPLSLTSSAPQPKRALKEGKNTLLLHFKSALLEAKAIEAKYGRVRAGSCNLGDPSRVYVRKAQYGWRWDWGPELMTVGPYRPIYLHTFKTRITDLHAKASVSAVPSLSRSLELTPTLSGNASDAVRMEVSLESADGRVVRVEKFDHVSKVEWAFKEGEVALWWPVAYGQQPLYTVEVIVFDKFGSVLDKASKRIGFRRVELVQEPLSDAPGTTFLFEINGVRIFIGGSNWIPADNFLTTITPGRYRAWLQILKDGNQNMVRIWGGGVYEPDCFYDICDELGILVWQDFQFACGQYPAHKEFLTNVEAEAEANVRRLRDHPSMALWCGNNEDYQQVFQWGISTLPAVVIYEKVLPNVIQKLSGDVVPYHRGSPYGRRSVKEWDTADPTIGDIHQWDVWGGKERFCQDWDIMGGRFVSEFGLPCLPDIRTIDYWLQDTDPIQRRVQSKAMQQHNKAGSHERRLAIVMNENFHITNNLETYAYLTQLMQSEAVSGAYRSWRREWKGKGKQYCAGVIVWQLNDCWPVSSWAIVDYFLRPKPAYYTIAREMLPYTVGIKRTVEKNRENDRPRQFYEFGAFQSIGASIDVWATNSTLSNKDVTLRISCIDLNSSWRHNEEHHISLLPNQTTEILAKPCPCPPHAESVPGPNDDADPPPTTSHSVIVSAVLSDSVSGIVLARYVDWPQPYRSYDPPNPSLSISVDGEQVSISVERPAKGVVLSIEGEADGVNWSDNALDLIPGEPQTVKALGLGGRKVTARWLGSS
;
A
#
# COMPACT_ATOMS: atom_id res chain seq x y z
N MET A 1 -36.09 16.61 17.32
CA MET A 1 -35.87 15.64 16.24
C MET A 1 -34.40 15.28 16.29
N SER A 2 -34.08 14.00 16.49
CA SER A 2 -32.71 13.50 16.37
C SER A 2 -32.24 13.60 14.93
N ARG A 3 -30.93 13.64 14.69
CA ARG A 3 -30.38 13.55 13.33
C ARG A 3 -30.95 12.33 12.59
N ASN A 4 -31.45 12.56 11.39
CA ASN A 4 -31.79 11.53 10.42
C ASN A 4 -30.83 11.62 9.24
N THR A 5 -30.26 10.48 8.85
CA THR A 5 -29.29 10.37 7.77
C THR A 5 -29.82 9.39 6.73
N LEU A 6 -30.03 9.86 5.51
CA LEU A 6 -30.40 9.04 4.37
C LEU A 6 -29.19 8.90 3.45
N THR A 7 -28.67 7.68 3.31
CA THR A 7 -27.68 7.37 2.26
C THR A 7 -28.39 7.27 0.91
N LEU A 8 -27.94 8.07 -0.07
CA LEU A 8 -28.46 8.02 -1.44
C LEU A 8 -27.83 6.83 -2.19
N ALA A 9 -28.17 5.59 -1.80
CA ALA A 9 -27.51 4.38 -2.28
C ALA A 9 -28.21 3.67 -3.47
N SER A 10 -29.43 4.08 -3.81
CA SER A 10 -30.23 3.40 -4.86
C SER A 10 -30.76 4.42 -5.87
N ASN A 11 -31.51 4.01 -6.90
CA ASN A 11 -32.20 4.91 -7.85
C ASN A 11 -31.32 5.92 -8.61
N TRP A 12 -29.99 5.75 -8.59
CA TRP A 12 -29.11 6.49 -9.45
C TRP A 12 -29.31 6.09 -10.90
N GLN A 13 -29.18 7.09 -11.78
CA GLN A 13 -29.13 6.91 -13.21
C GLN A 13 -27.87 7.57 -13.76
N TRP A 14 -27.34 7.07 -14.86
CA TRP A 14 -26.20 7.64 -15.55
C TRP A 14 -26.44 7.76 -17.05
N LYS A 15 -25.69 8.67 -17.68
CA LYS A 15 -25.73 8.94 -19.11
C LYS A 15 -24.44 9.65 -19.54
N GLN A 16 -23.97 9.45 -20.78
CA GLN A 16 -22.95 10.31 -21.38
C GLN A 16 -23.57 11.66 -21.77
N ARG A 17 -22.88 12.76 -21.49
CA ARG A 17 -23.30 14.11 -21.92
C ARG A 17 -23.38 14.20 -23.45
N ASP A 18 -24.49 14.74 -23.96
CA ASP A 18 -24.63 15.06 -25.38
C ASP A 18 -24.23 16.51 -25.67
N PRO A 19 -23.06 16.77 -26.29
CA PRO A 19 -22.62 18.13 -26.58
C PRO A 19 -23.56 18.91 -27.52
N ALA A 20 -24.50 18.26 -28.21
CA ALA A 20 -25.51 18.95 -29.03
C ALA A 20 -26.58 19.68 -28.18
N ILE A 21 -26.76 19.28 -26.93
CA ILE A 21 -27.61 19.99 -25.98
C ILE A 21 -26.77 21.07 -25.30
N ALA A 22 -27.10 22.35 -25.47
CA ALA A 22 -26.28 23.45 -24.96
C ALA A 22 -26.22 23.50 -23.42
N ASN A 23 -27.38 23.45 -22.74
CA ASN A 23 -27.45 23.49 -21.27
C ASN A 23 -27.54 22.08 -20.69
N VAL A 24 -26.67 21.75 -19.73
CA VAL A 24 -26.66 20.45 -19.05
C VAL A 24 -27.99 20.13 -18.35
N LEU A 25 -28.73 21.14 -17.87
CA LEU A 25 -30.02 20.93 -17.22
C LEU A 25 -31.11 20.46 -18.18
N ASP A 26 -30.99 20.77 -19.48
CA ASP A 26 -31.96 20.34 -20.49
C ASP A 26 -31.90 18.82 -20.75
N GLU A 27 -30.81 18.15 -20.36
CA GLU A 27 -30.63 16.70 -20.44
C GLU A 27 -31.66 15.93 -19.59
N LEU A 28 -32.17 16.57 -18.53
CA LEU A 28 -33.22 16.01 -17.66
C LEU A 28 -34.62 16.10 -18.28
N VAL A 29 -34.81 16.88 -19.36
CA VAL A 29 -36.13 17.15 -19.97
C VAL A 29 -36.22 16.57 -21.38
N LYS A 30 -35.21 16.83 -22.23
CA LYS A 30 -35.23 16.45 -23.67
C LYS A 30 -35.28 14.94 -23.92
N HIS A 31 -34.80 14.14 -22.96
CA HIS A 31 -34.75 12.67 -23.09
C HIS A 31 -35.70 11.93 -22.12
N ARG A 32 -36.64 12.63 -21.49
CA ARG A 32 -37.64 12.00 -20.59
C ARG A 32 -38.59 11.00 -21.28
N LEU A 33 -38.70 11.06 -22.61
CA LEU A 33 -39.68 10.29 -23.38
C LEU A 33 -39.13 8.99 -24.02
N LEU A 34 -37.83 8.71 -23.93
CA LEU A 34 -37.25 7.43 -24.35
C LEU A 34 -36.92 6.61 -23.11
N LEU A 35 -37.90 5.83 -22.68
CA LEU A 35 -37.82 4.88 -21.56
C LEU A 35 -36.59 3.96 -21.70
N LEU A 36 -35.78 3.90 -20.64
CA LEU A 36 -34.98 2.77 -20.16
C LEU A 36 -34.72 1.64 -21.18
N ASN A 37 -34.05 1.91 -22.30
CA ASN A 37 -33.55 0.84 -23.15
C ASN A 37 -32.18 0.39 -22.62
N GLN A 38 -32.19 -0.49 -21.61
CA GLN A 38 -30.97 -1.02 -21.00
C GLN A 38 -30.11 -1.79 -22.01
N ASP A 39 -30.70 -2.29 -23.09
CA ASP A 39 -29.99 -3.08 -24.11
C ASP A 39 -29.36 -2.23 -25.23
N SER A 40 -29.69 -0.94 -25.31
CA SER A 40 -29.06 -0.04 -26.28
C SER A 40 -27.55 0.05 -26.02
N LYS A 41 -26.72 0.19 -27.05
CA LYS A 41 -25.29 0.56 -26.89
C LYS A 41 -25.06 2.06 -26.95
N ASP A 42 -26.10 2.84 -27.22
CA ASP A 42 -26.04 4.29 -27.21
C ASP A 42 -25.98 4.83 -25.77
N THR A 43 -24.90 5.55 -25.47
CA THR A 43 -24.63 6.17 -24.18
C THR A 43 -25.15 7.59 -24.06
N LYS A 44 -25.53 8.24 -25.18
CA LYS A 44 -25.89 9.67 -25.25
C LYS A 44 -27.38 9.97 -25.39
N SER A 45 -28.22 9.03 -25.80
CA SER A 45 -29.66 9.31 -25.96
C SER A 45 -30.52 8.88 -24.77
N THR A 46 -30.02 7.97 -23.93
CA THR A 46 -30.84 7.24 -22.95
C THR A 46 -30.19 7.24 -21.57
N TRP A 47 -30.98 7.53 -20.53
CA TRP A 47 -30.57 7.38 -19.13
C TRP A 47 -30.66 5.91 -18.71
N ARG A 48 -29.63 5.42 -18.03
CA ARG A 48 -29.56 4.02 -17.53
C ARG A 48 -29.55 4.01 -16.03
N ARG A 49 -30.15 2.98 -15.43
CA ARG A 49 -30.05 2.79 -13.98
C ARG A 49 -28.62 2.37 -13.63
N ALA A 50 -28.03 3.00 -12.63
CA ALA A 50 -26.78 2.56 -12.06
C ALA A 50 -26.98 1.23 -11.32
N VAL A 51 -26.08 0.28 -11.52
CA VAL A 51 -26.13 -1.04 -10.88
C VAL A 51 -25.56 -0.97 -9.45
N GLY A 52 -24.66 -0.02 -9.18
CA GLY A 52 -24.12 0.24 -7.83
C GLY A 52 -24.13 1.72 -7.42
N SER A 53 -24.04 1.95 -6.11
CA SER A 53 -23.67 3.22 -5.50
C SER A 53 -22.89 2.91 -4.23
N PRO A 54 -21.68 3.45 -4.01
CA PRO A 54 -20.93 4.37 -4.89
C PRO A 54 -20.63 3.82 -6.29
N SER A 55 -20.26 4.69 -7.24
CA SER A 55 -20.20 4.35 -8.67
C SER A 55 -19.02 4.96 -9.40
N GLU A 56 -18.49 4.19 -10.36
CA GLU A 56 -17.48 4.59 -11.34
C GLU A 56 -17.97 4.22 -12.74
N ILE A 57 -17.83 5.12 -13.71
CA ILE A 57 -18.48 4.93 -15.00
C ILE A 57 -17.98 3.72 -15.79
N HIS A 58 -16.70 3.35 -15.66
CA HIS A 58 -16.16 2.16 -16.31
C HIS A 58 -16.86 0.88 -15.82
N VAL A 59 -17.11 0.79 -14.50
CA VAL A 59 -17.81 -0.34 -13.89
C VAL A 59 -19.23 -0.45 -14.43
N GLU A 60 -19.93 0.68 -14.54
CA GLU A 60 -21.29 0.74 -15.07
C GLU A 60 -21.36 0.38 -16.56
N LEU A 61 -20.42 0.87 -17.37
CA LEU A 61 -20.33 0.52 -18.79
C LEU A 61 -20.00 -0.96 -19.00
N LEU A 62 -19.12 -1.52 -18.16
CA LEU A 62 -18.74 -2.93 -18.20
C LEU A 62 -19.93 -3.82 -17.87
N ARG A 63 -20.64 -3.52 -16.78
CA ARG A 63 -21.87 -4.24 -16.37
C ARG A 63 -22.98 -4.14 -17.42
N ALA A 64 -23.08 -3.01 -18.12
CA ALA A 64 -24.02 -2.83 -19.22
C ALA A 64 -23.58 -3.47 -20.55
N GLY A 65 -22.41 -4.11 -20.62
CA GLY A 65 -21.89 -4.74 -21.84
C GLY A 65 -21.56 -3.74 -22.96
N ILE A 66 -21.36 -2.46 -22.63
CA ILE A 66 -21.04 -1.39 -23.59
C ILE A 66 -19.54 -1.34 -23.88
N ILE A 67 -18.72 -1.64 -22.87
CA ILE A 67 -17.27 -1.82 -23.02
C ILE A 67 -16.90 -3.28 -22.73
N PRO A 68 -15.85 -3.82 -23.37
CA PRO A 68 -15.27 -5.09 -22.97
C PRO A 68 -14.56 -4.97 -21.61
N ASP A 69 -14.27 -6.11 -20.96
CA ASP A 69 -13.42 -6.13 -19.77
C ASP A 69 -12.04 -5.55 -20.12
N PRO A 70 -11.65 -4.40 -19.52
CA PRO A 70 -10.38 -3.74 -19.82
C PRO A 70 -9.16 -4.55 -19.37
N TYR A 71 -9.33 -5.56 -18.52
CA TYR A 71 -8.25 -6.41 -18.02
C TYR A 71 -7.90 -7.56 -18.96
N LEU A 72 -8.72 -7.83 -19.98
CA LEU A 72 -8.46 -8.91 -20.95
C LEU A 72 -7.72 -8.40 -22.18
N GLY A 73 -6.67 -9.14 -22.58
CA GLY A 73 -5.95 -8.95 -23.82
C GLY A 73 -5.55 -7.50 -24.08
N PHE A 74 -6.05 -6.92 -25.16
CA PHE A 74 -5.73 -5.54 -25.57
C PHE A 74 -6.85 -4.54 -25.26
N ASN A 75 -7.81 -4.90 -24.39
CA ASN A 75 -9.05 -4.15 -24.21
C ASN A 75 -8.85 -2.79 -23.50
N GLU A 76 -7.76 -2.58 -22.77
CA GLU A 76 -7.35 -1.25 -22.28
C GLU A 76 -7.45 -0.18 -23.38
N HIS A 77 -6.98 -0.47 -24.60
CA HIS A 77 -7.00 0.48 -25.71
C HIS A 77 -8.41 0.80 -26.21
N LYS A 78 -9.35 -0.14 -26.05
CA LYS A 78 -10.74 -0.02 -26.53
C LYS A 78 -11.58 0.88 -25.62
N VAL A 79 -11.12 1.19 -24.42
CA VAL A 79 -11.90 1.94 -23.40
C VAL A 79 -11.39 3.35 -23.12
N GLN A 80 -10.28 3.77 -23.74
CA GLN A 80 -9.67 5.10 -23.54
C GLN A 80 -10.61 6.28 -23.84
N TRP A 81 -11.64 6.06 -24.68
CA TRP A 81 -12.60 7.10 -24.99
C TRP A 81 -13.41 7.53 -23.77
N VAL A 82 -13.61 6.66 -22.77
CA VAL A 82 -14.48 6.89 -21.61
C VAL A 82 -13.98 8.09 -20.79
N GLY A 83 -12.68 8.14 -20.49
CA GLY A 83 -12.05 9.25 -19.76
C GLY A 83 -12.00 10.58 -20.53
N LYS A 84 -12.29 10.57 -21.84
CA LYS A 84 -12.36 11.74 -22.72
C LYS A 84 -13.78 12.29 -22.89
N ARG A 85 -14.77 11.70 -22.20
CA ARG A 85 -16.17 12.16 -22.25
C ARG A 85 -16.58 12.79 -20.93
N GLU A 86 -17.68 13.53 -20.99
CA GLU A 86 -18.38 14.03 -19.83
C GLU A 86 -19.56 13.10 -19.51
N TRP A 87 -19.84 12.95 -18.22
CA TRP A 87 -20.79 11.98 -17.71
C TRP A 87 -21.75 12.64 -16.74
N LEU A 88 -23.00 12.21 -16.80
CA LEU A 88 -24.08 12.70 -15.97
C LEU A 88 -24.56 11.59 -15.05
N TYR A 89 -24.81 11.91 -13.79
CA TYR A 89 -25.51 11.05 -12.84
C TYR A 89 -26.73 11.79 -12.30
N SER A 90 -27.88 11.13 -12.20
CA SER A 90 -29.09 11.71 -11.62
C SER A 90 -29.69 10.82 -10.56
N HIS A 91 -30.22 11.44 -9.50
CA HIS A 91 -30.91 10.78 -8.42
C HIS A 91 -32.16 11.57 -8.03
N SER A 92 -33.19 10.89 -7.54
CA SER A 92 -34.37 11.53 -6.95
C SER A 92 -34.61 11.03 -5.54
N PHE A 93 -34.95 11.95 -4.63
CA PHE A 93 -35.32 11.64 -3.25
C PHE A 93 -36.50 12.51 -2.82
N GLU A 94 -37.18 12.13 -1.76
CA GLU A 94 -38.34 12.87 -1.24
C GLU A 94 -38.04 13.49 0.12
N LEU A 95 -38.65 14.64 0.39
CA LEU A 95 -38.60 15.33 1.68
C LEU A 95 -40.00 15.75 2.12
N SER A 96 -40.31 15.53 3.40
CA SER A 96 -41.55 16.03 4.03
C SER A 96 -41.41 17.49 4.48
N ALA A 97 -42.53 18.18 4.69
CA ALA A 97 -42.56 19.50 5.31
C ALA A 97 -41.85 19.54 6.69
N GLU A 98 -41.96 18.46 7.48
CA GLU A 98 -41.29 18.35 8.78
C GLU A 98 -39.76 18.33 8.63
N GLN A 99 -39.24 17.58 7.65
CA GLN A 99 -37.80 17.53 7.39
C GLN A 99 -37.27 18.90 6.92
N LEU A 100 -38.03 19.61 6.09
CA LEU A 100 -37.69 20.96 5.60
C LEU A 100 -37.72 22.04 6.68
N ALA A 101 -38.40 21.80 7.80
CA ALA A 101 -38.39 22.70 8.96
C ALA A 101 -37.09 22.63 9.78
N ASN A 102 -36.21 21.68 9.48
CA ASN A 102 -34.92 21.46 10.16
C ASN A 102 -33.73 21.86 9.26
N HIS A 103 -32.51 21.78 9.78
CA HIS A 103 -31.31 21.91 8.94
C HIS A 103 -31.21 20.72 7.99
N VAL A 104 -30.91 20.99 6.73
CA VAL A 104 -30.69 19.97 5.70
C VAL A 104 -29.31 20.16 5.10
N GLU A 105 -28.52 19.09 5.09
CA GLU A 105 -27.19 19.06 4.49
C GLU A 105 -27.09 17.90 3.50
N LEU A 106 -26.40 18.14 2.38
CA LEU A 106 -25.99 17.09 1.46
C LEU A 106 -24.47 16.93 1.56
N GLU A 107 -24.04 15.75 1.98
CA GLU A 107 -22.64 15.40 2.19
C GLU A 107 -22.18 14.46 1.08
N PHE A 108 -21.11 14.85 0.39
CA PHE A 108 -20.45 14.07 -0.64
C PHE A 108 -19.10 13.61 -0.09
N GLU A 109 -18.93 12.32 0.19
CA GLU A 109 -17.65 11.82 0.72
C GLU A 109 -16.53 11.81 -0.33
N GLY A 110 -16.88 11.80 -1.62
CA GLY A 110 -15.90 11.73 -2.70
C GLY A 110 -16.53 11.82 -4.09
N LEU A 111 -16.07 12.82 -4.86
CA LEU A 111 -16.47 13.05 -6.25
C LEU A 111 -15.21 12.99 -7.10
N ASP A 112 -15.10 12.01 -7.99
CA ASP A 112 -13.97 11.87 -8.90
C ASP A 112 -14.37 12.43 -10.28
N THR A 113 -13.82 13.55 -10.77
CA THR A 113 -13.17 14.60 -9.98
C THR A 113 -13.88 15.93 -10.22
N PHE A 114 -13.77 16.50 -11.43
CA PHE A 114 -14.42 17.76 -11.78
C PHE A 114 -15.93 17.59 -11.89
N CYS A 115 -16.64 17.90 -10.82
CA CYS A 115 -18.09 17.69 -10.70
C CYS A 115 -18.80 19.00 -10.41
N THR A 116 -19.81 19.33 -11.22
CA THR A 116 -20.81 20.35 -10.86
C THR A 116 -22.10 19.66 -10.45
N ALA A 117 -22.59 19.92 -9.25
CA ALA A 117 -23.83 19.36 -8.74
C ALA A 117 -24.96 20.38 -8.80
N TYR A 118 -26.11 19.94 -9.32
CA TYR A 118 -27.34 20.70 -9.42
C TYR A 118 -28.46 20.03 -8.65
N LEU A 119 -29.17 20.78 -7.82
CA LEU A 119 -30.36 20.31 -7.11
C LEU A 119 -31.55 21.13 -7.56
N ASN A 120 -32.55 20.46 -8.14
CA ASN A 120 -33.75 21.09 -8.70
C ASN A 120 -33.45 22.23 -9.69
N GLY A 121 -32.36 22.13 -10.44
CA GLY A 121 -31.90 23.13 -11.42
C GLY A 121 -31.00 24.23 -10.85
N VAL A 122 -30.75 24.25 -9.54
CA VAL A 122 -29.84 25.21 -8.89
C VAL A 122 -28.46 24.59 -8.72
N GLU A 123 -27.41 25.28 -9.15
CA GLU A 123 -26.02 24.87 -8.87
C GLU A 123 -25.74 24.97 -7.36
N ILE A 124 -25.45 23.84 -6.73
CA ILE A 124 -25.18 23.75 -5.28
C ILE A 124 -23.70 23.56 -4.95
N LEU A 125 -22.92 22.99 -5.88
CA LEU A 125 -21.51 22.65 -5.66
C LEU A 125 -20.73 22.62 -6.97
N LYS A 126 -19.47 23.08 -6.91
CA LYS A 126 -18.40 22.73 -7.84
C LYS A 126 -17.27 22.07 -7.05
N SER A 127 -16.91 20.85 -7.42
CA SER A 127 -15.78 20.12 -6.86
C SER A 127 -14.72 19.88 -7.93
N GLU A 128 -13.45 19.96 -7.53
CA GLU A 128 -12.26 19.77 -8.36
C GLU A 128 -11.21 18.87 -7.68
N ASN A 129 -11.58 18.20 -6.60
CA ASN A 129 -10.69 17.34 -5.82
C ASN A 129 -11.37 16.04 -5.45
N MET A 130 -10.76 14.93 -5.85
CA MET A 130 -11.23 13.57 -5.56
C MET A 130 -11.19 13.24 -4.06
N PHE A 131 -10.27 13.84 -3.32
CA PHE A 131 -9.89 13.47 -1.96
C PHE A 131 -10.51 14.37 -0.87
N THR A 132 -11.28 15.38 -1.27
CA THR A 132 -11.91 16.33 -0.35
C THR A 132 -13.41 16.04 -0.25
N PRO A 133 -13.92 15.54 0.89
CA PRO A 133 -15.35 15.47 1.12
C PRO A 133 -15.94 16.89 1.20
N VAL A 134 -17.16 17.05 0.72
CA VAL A 134 -17.84 18.36 0.71
C VAL A 134 -19.25 18.24 1.26
N THR A 135 -19.59 19.11 2.21
CA THR A 135 -20.94 19.23 2.77
C THR A 135 -21.56 20.55 2.36
N VAL A 136 -22.78 20.50 1.83
CA VAL A 136 -23.54 21.67 1.38
C VAL A 136 -24.79 21.83 2.23
N ALA A 137 -24.91 22.95 2.93
CA ALA A 137 -26.14 23.34 3.62
C ALA A 137 -27.20 23.81 2.62
N LEU A 138 -28.43 23.32 2.78
CA LEU A 138 -29.54 23.51 1.85
C LEU A 138 -30.75 24.16 2.55
N ALA A 139 -31.52 24.94 1.79
CA ALA A 139 -32.77 25.54 2.22
C ALA A 139 -33.87 25.39 1.16
N SER A 140 -35.12 25.55 1.57
CA SER A 140 -36.28 25.53 0.65
C SER A 140 -36.18 26.68 -0.35
N LEU A 141 -36.64 26.43 -1.57
CA LEU A 141 -37.03 27.48 -2.50
C LEU A 141 -38.24 28.21 -1.91
N ASP A 142 -38.25 29.55 -1.94
CA ASP A 142 -39.39 30.32 -1.44
C ASP A 142 -40.64 29.98 -2.25
N HIS A 143 -41.78 29.81 -1.58
CA HIS A 143 -43.09 29.58 -2.22
C HIS A 143 -43.62 30.79 -3.03
N CYS A 144 -42.85 31.87 -3.20
CA CYS A 144 -43.35 33.13 -3.75
C CYS A 144 -42.35 33.83 -4.69
N SER A 145 -42.13 33.27 -5.88
CA SER A 145 -41.59 34.04 -7.04
C SER A 145 -41.81 33.38 -8.41
N THR A 146 -42.85 32.56 -8.58
CA THR A 146 -43.30 32.14 -9.93
C THR A 146 -44.51 32.95 -10.37
N GLN A 147 -44.29 34.22 -10.68
CA GLN A 147 -45.02 34.81 -11.81
C GLN A 147 -44.11 34.75 -13.03
N SER A 148 -44.53 33.91 -13.96
CA SER A 148 -44.13 33.92 -15.36
C SER A 148 -44.06 35.36 -15.91
N LYS A 149 -42.85 35.84 -16.19
CA LYS A 149 -42.60 36.84 -17.23
C LYS A 149 -41.43 36.38 -18.08
N GLY A 150 -41.75 35.94 -19.29
CA GLY A 150 -40.76 35.82 -20.36
C GLY A 150 -40.21 37.21 -20.68
N ILE A 151 -38.90 37.29 -20.92
CA ILE A 151 -38.28 38.44 -21.57
C ILE A 151 -37.23 37.92 -22.55
N VAL A 152 -37.54 38.20 -23.82
CA VAL A 152 -36.66 38.22 -24.98
C VAL A 152 -35.59 39.30 -24.78
N GLY A 153 -34.34 38.96 -25.14
CA GLY A 153 -33.22 39.84 -25.54
C GLY A 153 -33.08 41.25 -24.95
N ALA A 154 -31.98 41.48 -24.23
CA ALA A 154 -31.26 42.76 -24.24
C ALA A 154 -29.79 42.57 -23.84
N SER A 155 -28.96 43.49 -24.33
CA SER A 155 -27.52 43.45 -24.54
C SER A 155 -26.62 43.63 -23.31
N VAL A 156 -25.38 43.19 -23.50
CA VAL A 156 -24.13 43.60 -22.86
C VAL A 156 -24.10 45.12 -22.56
N GLN A 157 -23.88 45.52 -21.30
CA GLN A 157 -22.74 46.33 -20.83
C GLN A 157 -22.92 46.79 -19.37
N THR A 158 -21.81 46.75 -18.61
CA THR A 158 -21.53 47.51 -17.37
C THR A 158 -22.11 46.96 -16.06
N VAL A 159 -21.29 46.27 -15.26
CA VAL A 159 -20.75 46.77 -13.98
C VAL A 159 -19.45 45.99 -13.67
N MET A 160 -18.31 46.60 -13.97
CA MET A 160 -17.03 46.29 -13.32
C MET A 160 -16.82 47.33 -12.23
N SER A 161 -16.80 46.91 -10.95
CA SER A 161 -15.96 47.46 -9.88
C SER A 161 -16.49 47.02 -8.51
N ALA A 162 -15.82 46.04 -7.88
CA ALA A 162 -15.62 45.95 -6.42
C ALA A 162 -14.90 44.63 -6.10
N LEU A 163 -13.58 44.58 -6.37
CA LEU A 163 -12.70 43.66 -5.69
C LEU A 163 -12.10 44.42 -4.49
N SER A 164 -12.36 43.93 -3.29
CA SER A 164 -11.67 44.32 -2.06
C SER A 164 -11.47 43.07 -1.20
N PRO A 165 -10.43 43.06 -0.33
CA PRO A 165 -9.90 41.83 0.24
C PRO A 165 -10.85 41.30 1.32
N LEU A 166 -11.19 40.02 1.23
CA LEU A 166 -11.91 39.28 2.28
C LEU A 166 -11.11 39.31 3.58
N SER A 167 -11.61 40.07 4.55
CA SER A 167 -11.26 39.93 5.96
C SER A 167 -11.83 38.61 6.48
N LEU A 168 -11.02 37.86 7.22
CA LEU A 168 -11.43 36.68 8.00
C LEU A 168 -12.38 37.09 9.12
N THR A 169 -13.68 37.08 8.83
CA THR A 169 -14.74 36.87 9.82
C THR A 169 -15.56 35.68 9.33
N SER A 170 -15.57 34.60 10.12
CA SER A 170 -16.28 33.35 9.78
C SER A 170 -17.79 33.57 9.86
N SER A 171 -18.41 34.00 8.77
CA SER A 171 -19.82 33.75 8.54
C SER A 171 -19.95 32.37 7.93
N ALA A 172 -20.78 31.50 8.51
CA ALA A 172 -21.12 30.22 7.89
C ALA A 172 -21.68 30.49 6.48
N PRO A 173 -21.27 29.71 5.45
CA PRO A 173 -21.79 29.92 4.10
C PRO A 173 -23.32 29.82 4.12
N GLN A 174 -24.00 30.80 3.52
CA GLN A 174 -25.46 30.82 3.50
C GLN A 174 -26.00 29.56 2.82
N PRO A 175 -27.06 28.92 3.36
CA PRO A 175 -27.66 27.74 2.76
C PRO A 175 -28.09 27.99 1.31
N LYS A 176 -27.80 27.05 0.42
CA LYS A 176 -28.25 27.11 -0.98
C LYS A 176 -29.75 26.81 -1.04
N ARG A 177 -30.55 27.77 -1.50
CA ARG A 177 -31.99 27.61 -1.70
C ARG A 177 -32.24 26.74 -2.94
N ALA A 178 -32.49 25.46 -2.72
CA ALA A 178 -32.64 24.49 -3.81
C ALA A 178 -33.65 23.37 -3.50
N LEU A 179 -34.13 23.25 -2.26
CA LEU A 179 -35.04 22.17 -1.85
C LEU A 179 -36.50 22.50 -2.15
N LYS A 180 -37.30 21.44 -2.27
CA LYS A 180 -38.76 21.48 -2.41
C LYS A 180 -39.39 20.42 -1.50
N GLU A 181 -40.63 20.66 -1.07
CA GLU A 181 -41.44 19.60 -0.49
C GLU A 181 -41.77 18.54 -1.54
N GLY A 182 -41.74 17.26 -1.14
CA GLY A 182 -41.90 16.12 -2.02
C GLY A 182 -40.63 15.82 -2.81
N LYS A 183 -40.77 15.56 -4.11
CA LYS A 183 -39.69 15.05 -4.97
C LYS A 183 -38.64 16.11 -5.30
N ASN A 184 -37.39 15.79 -4.98
CA ASN A 184 -36.19 16.55 -5.31
C ASN A 184 -35.34 15.76 -6.32
N THR A 185 -34.69 16.46 -7.26
CA THR A 185 -33.82 15.85 -8.28
C THR A 185 -32.41 16.41 -8.19
N LEU A 186 -31.46 15.53 -7.91
CA LEU A 186 -30.02 15.80 -7.94
C LEU A 186 -29.47 15.39 -9.31
N LEU A 187 -28.62 16.24 -9.89
CA LEU A 187 -27.87 15.97 -11.11
C LEU A 187 -26.39 16.30 -10.84
N LEU A 188 -25.52 15.33 -11.09
CA LEU A 188 -24.07 15.49 -11.04
C LEU A 188 -23.55 15.49 -12.47
N HIS A 189 -22.77 16.52 -12.81
CA HIS A 189 -22.12 16.65 -14.11
C HIS A 189 -20.61 16.54 -13.93
N PHE A 190 -20.06 15.42 -14.38
CA PHE A 190 -18.63 15.14 -14.36
C PHE A 190 -17.98 15.49 -15.69
N LYS A 191 -16.93 16.30 -15.63
CA LYS A 191 -16.09 16.63 -16.78
C LYS A 191 -14.87 15.71 -16.88
N SER A 192 -14.25 15.67 -18.06
CA SER A 192 -13.02 14.91 -18.29
C SER A 192 -11.83 15.54 -17.54
N ALA A 193 -11.27 14.82 -16.58
CA ALA A 193 -10.08 15.26 -15.85
C ALA A 193 -8.87 15.46 -16.77
N LEU A 194 -8.73 14.65 -17.83
CA LEU A 194 -7.65 14.80 -18.82
C LEU A 194 -7.73 16.15 -19.55
N LEU A 195 -8.93 16.52 -20.02
CA LEU A 195 -9.11 17.78 -20.75
C LEU A 195 -8.95 19.00 -19.84
N GLU A 196 -9.47 18.94 -18.61
CA GLU A 196 -9.29 20.00 -17.62
C GLU A 196 -7.81 20.15 -17.21
N ALA A 197 -7.10 19.04 -16.99
CA ALA A 197 -5.66 19.07 -16.70
C ALA A 197 -4.86 19.75 -17.82
N LYS A 198 -5.19 19.47 -19.09
CA LYS A 198 -4.57 20.10 -20.26
C LYS A 198 -4.86 21.60 -20.34
N ALA A 199 -6.07 22.01 -19.99
CA ALA A 199 -6.42 23.42 -19.93
C ALA A 199 -5.65 24.17 -18.83
N ILE A 200 -5.47 23.54 -17.67
CA ILE A 200 -4.67 24.11 -16.56
C ILE A 200 -3.17 24.14 -16.93
N GLU A 201 -2.64 23.08 -17.54
CA GLU A 201 -1.27 23.04 -18.06
C GLU A 201 -1.02 24.17 -19.07
N ALA A 202 -1.97 24.45 -19.97
CA ALA A 202 -1.86 25.55 -20.93
C ALA A 202 -1.80 26.93 -20.25
N LYS A 203 -2.42 27.09 -19.07
CA LYS A 203 -2.39 28.34 -18.28
C LYS A 203 -1.07 28.53 -17.54
N TYR A 204 -0.50 27.47 -16.96
CA TYR A 204 0.67 27.55 -16.08
C TYR A 204 1.98 27.10 -16.72
N GLY A 205 1.93 26.59 -17.95
CA GLY A 205 3.07 25.99 -18.65
C GLY A 205 3.29 24.54 -18.23
N ARG A 206 3.96 23.76 -19.08
CA ARG A 206 4.23 22.33 -18.87
C ARG A 206 5.35 22.11 -17.86
N VAL A 207 5.16 21.11 -16.99
CA VAL A 207 6.18 20.61 -16.05
C VAL A 207 6.55 19.15 -16.35
N ARG A 208 7.59 18.65 -15.70
CA ARG A 208 7.97 17.25 -15.77
C ARG A 208 7.25 16.46 -14.69
N ALA A 209 6.65 15.34 -15.08
CA ALA A 209 5.98 14.42 -14.17
C ALA A 209 6.31 12.98 -14.59
N GLY A 210 6.99 12.25 -13.72
CA GLY A 210 7.32 10.85 -13.90
C GLY A 210 8.53 10.50 -14.77
N SER A 211 8.86 9.22 -14.78
CA SER A 211 9.81 8.57 -15.69
C SER A 211 9.15 8.24 -17.04
N CYS A 212 9.93 7.69 -17.98
CA CYS A 212 9.36 7.16 -19.22
C CYS A 212 8.38 6.02 -18.86
N ASN A 213 7.14 6.08 -19.37
CA ASN A 213 6.02 5.14 -19.18
C ASN A 213 4.98 5.48 -18.10
N LEU A 214 5.12 6.60 -17.40
CA LEU A 214 4.01 7.20 -16.68
C LEU A 214 3.08 7.94 -17.68
N GLY A 215 1.81 8.07 -17.31
CA GLY A 215 0.75 8.68 -18.12
C GLY A 215 0.98 10.12 -18.57
N ASP A 216 -0.09 10.79 -18.99
CA ASP A 216 0.00 12.19 -19.38
C ASP A 216 0.55 13.06 -18.23
N PRO A 217 1.62 13.85 -18.45
CA PRO A 217 2.27 14.62 -17.39
C PRO A 217 1.38 15.73 -16.79
N SER A 218 0.28 16.11 -17.46
CA SER A 218 -0.65 17.09 -16.91
C SER A 218 -1.37 16.59 -15.64
N ARG A 219 -1.26 15.30 -15.29
CA ARG A 219 -1.81 14.71 -14.06
C ARG A 219 -1.49 15.50 -12.78
N VAL A 220 -0.34 16.16 -12.72
CA VAL A 220 0.13 16.87 -11.51
C VAL A 220 -0.67 18.15 -11.20
N TYR A 221 -1.42 18.68 -12.16
CA TYR A 221 -2.27 19.86 -11.95
C TYR A 221 -3.61 19.53 -11.28
N VAL A 222 -3.98 18.25 -11.22
CA VAL A 222 -5.30 17.81 -10.77
C VAL A 222 -5.18 16.93 -9.54
N ARG A 223 -6.01 17.21 -8.53
CA ARG A 223 -6.13 16.39 -7.33
C ARG A 223 -7.05 15.19 -7.59
N LYS A 224 -6.49 14.18 -8.25
CA LYS A 224 -7.08 12.88 -8.61
C LYS A 224 -6.05 11.79 -8.36
N ALA A 225 -6.49 10.55 -8.11
CA ALA A 225 -5.60 9.39 -8.01
C ALA A 225 -4.66 9.29 -9.21
N GLN A 226 -3.35 9.23 -8.96
CA GLN A 226 -2.33 9.38 -10.01
C GLN A 226 -2.19 8.10 -10.83
N TYR A 227 -2.37 6.93 -10.21
CA TYR A 227 -2.25 5.63 -10.88
C TYR A 227 -3.26 5.43 -12.03
N GLY A 228 -4.43 6.07 -11.98
CA GLY A 228 -5.45 5.97 -13.04
C GLY A 228 -5.01 6.57 -14.37
N TRP A 229 -3.98 7.42 -14.36
CA TRP A 229 -3.38 8.00 -15.57
C TRP A 229 -2.44 7.03 -16.30
N ARG A 230 -2.24 5.81 -15.76
CA ARG A 230 -1.15 4.85 -16.03
C ARG A 230 0.00 5.00 -15.04
N TRP A 231 0.46 3.85 -14.56
CA TRP A 231 1.69 3.71 -13.81
C TRP A 231 2.58 2.63 -14.44
N ASP A 232 3.81 2.45 -13.94
CA ASP A 232 4.73 1.41 -14.43
C ASP A 232 4.35 -0.01 -13.99
N TRP A 233 3.24 -0.16 -13.27
CA TRP A 233 2.56 -1.42 -12.96
C TRP A 233 1.06 -1.40 -13.25
N GLY A 234 0.47 -0.28 -13.69
CA GLY A 234 -0.98 -0.08 -13.78
C GLY A 234 -1.44 0.50 -15.14
N PRO A 235 -2.65 0.18 -15.62
CA PRO A 235 -3.14 0.61 -16.92
C PRO A 235 -3.63 2.07 -16.90
N GLU A 236 -3.79 2.68 -18.07
CA GLU A 236 -4.46 3.97 -18.22
C GLU A 236 -5.99 3.78 -18.19
N LEU A 237 -6.63 3.95 -17.05
CA LEU A 237 -8.09 3.79 -16.88
C LEU A 237 -8.67 4.99 -16.13
N MET A 238 -8.89 6.07 -16.88
CA MET A 238 -9.34 7.37 -16.36
C MET A 238 -10.84 7.39 -16.09
N THR A 239 -11.25 6.75 -14.99
CA THR A 239 -12.65 6.71 -14.55
C THR A 239 -13.12 8.00 -13.89
N VAL A 240 -14.43 8.09 -13.66
CA VAL A 240 -15.14 9.25 -13.10
C VAL A 240 -16.43 8.79 -12.41
N GLY A 241 -16.89 9.51 -11.39
CA GLY A 241 -18.17 9.26 -10.74
C GLY A 241 -18.20 9.62 -9.25
N PRO A 242 -19.37 9.47 -8.60
CA PRO A 242 -19.48 9.56 -7.15
C PRO A 242 -18.91 8.26 -6.53
N TYR A 243 -17.59 8.18 -6.43
CA TYR A 243 -16.86 6.97 -6.03
C TYR A 243 -16.94 6.67 -4.53
N ARG A 244 -17.47 7.61 -3.73
CA ARG A 244 -17.81 7.41 -2.31
C ARG A 244 -19.28 7.77 -2.02
N PRO A 245 -19.84 7.33 -0.88
CA PRO A 245 -21.23 7.58 -0.50
C PRO A 245 -21.63 9.07 -0.51
N ILE A 246 -22.93 9.30 -0.74
CA ILE A 246 -23.57 10.61 -0.62
C ILE A 246 -24.69 10.48 0.41
N TYR A 247 -24.73 11.37 1.39
CA TYR A 247 -25.74 11.38 2.46
C TYR A 247 -26.53 12.66 2.47
N LEU A 248 -27.82 12.52 2.77
CA LEU A 248 -28.72 13.61 3.10
C LEU A 248 -28.96 13.59 4.61
N HIS A 249 -28.52 14.63 5.30
CA HIS A 249 -28.73 14.79 6.73
C HIS A 249 -29.86 15.78 6.98
N THR A 250 -30.79 15.43 7.88
CA THR A 250 -31.83 16.32 8.39
C THR A 250 -31.76 16.35 9.92
N PHE A 251 -31.51 17.51 10.53
CA PHE A 251 -31.23 17.60 11.96
C PHE A 251 -31.53 18.97 12.57
N LYS A 252 -31.67 19.02 13.90
CA LYS A 252 -31.65 20.28 14.67
C LYS A 252 -30.23 20.67 15.06
N THR A 253 -29.50 19.72 15.63
CA THR A 253 -28.10 19.83 16.04
C THR A 253 -27.38 18.56 15.60
N ARG A 254 -26.17 18.67 15.08
CA ARG A 254 -25.36 17.53 14.61
C ARG A 254 -23.93 17.63 15.14
N ILE A 255 -23.38 16.51 15.59
CA ILE A 255 -21.94 16.35 15.83
C ILE A 255 -21.26 16.13 14.47
N THR A 256 -20.47 17.10 14.01
CA THR A 256 -19.79 17.06 12.70
C THR A 256 -18.37 16.53 12.77
N ASP A 257 -17.74 16.63 13.93
CA ASP A 257 -16.41 16.08 14.22
C ASP A 257 -16.37 15.64 15.68
N LEU A 258 -15.75 14.48 15.94
CA LEU A 258 -15.48 13.98 17.28
C LEU A 258 -14.01 13.57 17.28
N HIS A 259 -13.14 14.46 17.77
CA HIS A 259 -11.73 14.14 17.95
C HIS A 259 -11.55 13.42 19.29
N ALA A 260 -10.96 12.22 19.25
CA ALA A 260 -10.65 11.41 20.41
C ALA A 260 -9.14 11.18 20.54
N LYS A 261 -8.45 12.15 21.16
CA LYS A 261 -7.01 12.14 21.34
C LYS A 261 -6.61 11.20 22.49
N ALA A 262 -6.48 9.91 22.18
CA ALA A 262 -5.90 8.91 23.07
C ALA A 262 -4.36 9.08 23.12
N SER A 263 -3.84 9.47 24.28
CA SER A 263 -2.41 9.78 24.47
C SER A 263 -1.77 8.83 25.48
N VAL A 264 -0.48 8.54 25.25
CA VAL A 264 0.38 7.80 26.19
C VAL A 264 1.65 8.60 26.45
N SER A 265 1.98 8.82 27.72
CA SER A 265 3.21 9.51 28.11
C SER A 265 4.46 8.72 27.70
N ALA A 266 5.62 9.38 27.68
CA ALA A 266 6.89 8.69 27.51
C ALA A 266 7.16 7.69 28.66
N VAL A 267 8.12 6.80 28.44
CA VAL A 267 8.70 5.93 29.48
C VAL A 267 9.38 6.77 30.57
N PRO A 268 9.40 6.30 31.84
CA PRO A 268 8.94 4.98 32.30
C PRO A 268 7.44 4.92 32.66
N SER A 269 6.73 6.05 32.74
CA SER A 269 5.36 6.06 33.30
C SER A 269 4.29 5.48 32.38
N LEU A 270 4.40 5.70 31.07
CA LEU A 270 3.41 5.28 30.07
C LEU A 270 1.95 5.59 30.50
N SER A 271 1.68 6.74 31.11
CA SER A 271 0.35 7.09 31.61
C SER A 271 -0.61 7.32 30.44
N ARG A 272 -1.87 6.88 30.58
CA ARG A 272 -2.88 6.94 29.53
C ARG A 272 -3.86 8.06 29.83
N SER A 273 -4.18 8.85 28.82
CA SER A 273 -5.22 9.87 28.88
C SER A 273 -6.03 9.93 27.59
N LEU A 274 -7.26 10.41 27.71
CA LEU A 274 -8.16 10.65 26.59
C LEU A 274 -8.69 12.07 26.66
N GLU A 275 -8.48 12.83 25.60
CA GLU A 275 -9.12 14.13 25.38
C GLU A 275 -10.18 13.99 24.28
N LEU A 276 -11.40 14.44 24.56
CA LEU A 276 -12.53 14.39 23.64
C LEU A 276 -13.03 15.79 23.32
N THR A 277 -13.11 16.12 22.04
CA THR A 277 -13.63 17.42 21.58
C THR A 277 -14.72 17.21 20.53
N PRO A 278 -16.01 17.28 20.92
CA PRO A 278 -17.12 17.27 19.98
C PRO A 278 -17.29 18.64 19.32
N THR A 279 -17.49 18.66 18.00
CA THR A 279 -17.84 19.86 17.24
C THR A 279 -19.30 19.78 16.79
N LEU A 280 -20.09 20.82 17.10
CA LEU A 280 -21.51 20.87 16.76
C LEU A 280 -21.80 21.80 15.58
N SER A 281 -22.86 21.48 14.83
CA SER A 281 -23.47 22.33 13.80
C SER A 281 -25.00 22.39 13.97
N GLY A 282 -25.66 23.31 13.25
CA GLY A 282 -27.08 23.62 13.42
C GLY A 282 -27.33 24.50 14.65
N ASN A 283 -28.42 24.23 15.38
CA ASN A 283 -28.76 24.95 16.61
C ASN A 283 -27.97 24.38 17.80
N ALA A 284 -26.68 24.68 17.89
CA ALA A 284 -25.81 24.16 18.96
C ALA A 284 -26.31 24.50 20.37
N SER A 285 -27.02 25.62 20.55
CA SER A 285 -27.63 26.03 21.83
C SER A 285 -28.73 25.10 22.33
N ASP A 286 -29.30 24.25 21.47
CA ASP A 286 -30.29 23.26 21.90
C ASP A 286 -29.65 22.12 22.70
N ALA A 287 -28.34 21.87 22.52
CA ALA A 287 -27.59 20.84 23.22
C ALA A 287 -27.14 21.30 24.61
N VAL A 288 -27.95 21.00 25.62
CA VAL A 288 -27.71 21.44 27.00
C VAL A 288 -27.16 20.34 27.90
N ARG A 289 -27.11 19.08 27.45
CA ARG A 289 -26.49 17.98 28.20
C ARG A 289 -25.72 17.06 27.27
N MET A 290 -24.70 16.41 27.81
CA MET A 290 -23.87 15.44 27.11
C MET A 290 -23.63 14.22 27.99
N GLU A 291 -23.63 13.04 27.39
CA GLU A 291 -23.18 11.80 28.02
C GLU A 291 -22.03 11.24 27.21
N VAL A 292 -20.97 10.82 27.89
CA VAL A 292 -19.79 10.23 27.27
C VAL A 292 -19.54 8.86 27.90
N SER A 293 -19.38 7.84 27.06
CA SER A 293 -19.05 6.47 27.47
C SER A 293 -17.77 5.98 26.79
N LEU A 294 -17.01 5.13 27.49
CA LEU A 294 -15.90 4.36 26.95
C LEU A 294 -16.14 2.88 27.22
N GLU A 295 -16.13 2.09 26.18
CA GLU A 295 -16.36 0.64 26.24
C GLU A 295 -15.21 -0.11 25.56
N SER A 296 -14.76 -1.23 26.13
CA SER A 296 -13.83 -2.12 25.42
C SER A 296 -14.55 -2.92 24.34
N ALA A 297 -13.78 -3.50 23.41
CA ALA A 297 -14.31 -4.29 22.29
C ALA A 297 -15.18 -5.51 22.71
N ASP A 298 -15.05 -6.00 23.95
CA ASP A 298 -15.87 -7.07 24.54
C ASP A 298 -17.19 -6.56 25.16
N GLY A 299 -17.48 -5.26 25.08
CA GLY A 299 -18.68 -4.62 25.62
C GLY A 299 -18.58 -4.22 27.10
N ARG A 300 -17.42 -4.38 27.75
CA ARG A 300 -17.24 -3.90 29.13
C ARG A 300 -17.15 -2.37 29.15
N VAL A 301 -18.07 -1.74 29.88
CA VAL A 301 -18.06 -0.31 30.16
C VAL A 301 -16.90 0.04 31.10
N VAL A 302 -15.97 0.86 30.61
CA VAL A 302 -14.81 1.34 31.38
C VAL A 302 -15.18 2.60 32.17
N ARG A 303 -15.88 3.54 31.55
CA ARG A 303 -16.28 4.81 32.17
C ARG A 303 -17.51 5.39 31.49
N VAL A 304 -18.39 6.01 32.28
CA VAL A 304 -19.51 6.82 31.79
C VAL A 304 -19.59 8.09 32.62
N GLU A 305 -19.73 9.23 31.98
CA GLU A 305 -19.87 10.53 32.65
C GLU A 305 -20.91 11.39 31.96
N LYS A 306 -21.65 12.18 32.74
CA LYS A 306 -22.72 13.07 32.27
C LYS A 306 -22.34 14.52 32.59
N PHE A 307 -22.58 15.41 31.64
CA PHE A 307 -22.23 16.81 31.70
C PHE A 307 -23.47 17.67 31.44
N ASP A 308 -23.59 18.77 32.19
CA ASP A 308 -24.70 19.74 32.09
C ASP A 308 -24.50 20.78 30.95
N HIS A 309 -23.55 20.53 30.06
CA HIS A 309 -23.32 21.26 28.82
C HIS A 309 -22.36 20.46 27.93
N VAL A 310 -22.34 20.77 26.63
CA VAL A 310 -21.36 20.19 25.70
C VAL A 310 -20.03 20.94 25.83
N SER A 311 -18.97 20.22 26.18
CA SER A 311 -17.63 20.76 26.36
C SER A 311 -16.57 19.73 26.03
N LYS A 312 -15.31 20.16 26.05
CA LYS A 312 -14.15 19.25 25.98
C LYS A 312 -14.10 18.40 27.26
N VAL A 313 -13.84 17.11 27.10
CA VAL A 313 -13.70 16.14 28.21
C VAL A 313 -12.26 15.66 28.28
N GLU A 314 -11.72 15.55 29.50
CA GLU A 314 -10.38 15.03 29.75
C GLU A 314 -10.45 13.92 30.79
N TRP A 315 -9.99 12.73 30.40
CA TRP A 315 -9.91 11.58 31.28
C TRP A 315 -8.47 11.13 31.44
N ALA A 316 -8.02 11.03 32.69
CA ALA A 316 -6.83 10.26 33.05
C ALA A 316 -7.25 8.86 33.52
N PHE A 317 -6.44 7.87 33.16
CA PHE A 317 -6.67 6.48 33.55
C PHE A 317 -5.61 6.00 34.52
N LYS A 318 -6.03 5.20 35.51
CA LYS A 318 -5.12 4.48 36.39
C LYS A 318 -4.47 3.32 35.63
N GLU A 319 -3.33 2.86 36.13
CA GLU A 319 -2.70 1.65 35.59
C GLU A 319 -3.66 0.45 35.65
N GLY A 320 -3.75 -0.30 34.54
CA GLY A 320 -4.65 -1.44 34.40
C GLY A 320 -6.11 -1.11 34.06
N GLU A 321 -6.54 0.16 34.11
CA GLU A 321 -7.91 0.56 33.76
C GLU A 321 -8.14 0.45 32.24
N VAL A 322 -7.15 0.88 31.46
CA VAL A 322 -7.04 0.67 30.00
C VAL A 322 -5.68 0.10 29.61
N ALA A 323 -5.65 -0.76 28.59
CA ALA A 323 -4.46 -1.43 28.10
C ALA A 323 -3.83 -0.68 26.91
N LEU A 324 -2.52 -0.92 26.68
CA LEU A 324 -1.81 -0.36 25.52
C LEU A 324 -2.11 -1.16 24.26
N TRP A 325 -2.32 -0.44 23.16
CA TRP A 325 -2.32 -1.02 21.82
C TRP A 325 -0.88 -1.28 21.36
N TRP A 326 -0.65 -2.46 20.80
CA TRP A 326 0.65 -2.88 20.28
C TRP A 326 0.57 -3.31 18.82
N PRO A 327 1.61 -3.08 18.02
CA PRO A 327 1.70 -3.69 16.70
C PRO A 327 1.86 -5.22 16.81
N VAL A 328 1.55 -5.91 15.72
CA VAL A 328 1.74 -7.36 15.57
C VAL A 328 3.15 -7.77 16.00
N ALA A 329 3.26 -8.96 16.61
CA ALA A 329 4.46 -9.52 17.24
C ALA A 329 4.91 -8.88 18.58
N TYR A 330 4.38 -7.71 18.97
CA TYR A 330 4.81 -7.03 20.21
C TYR A 330 3.74 -7.01 21.31
N GLY A 331 2.50 -7.40 21.02
CA GLY A 331 1.44 -7.50 22.02
C GLY A 331 0.06 -7.65 21.40
N GLN A 332 -0.97 -7.44 22.23
CA GLN A 332 -2.37 -7.42 21.80
C GLN A 332 -2.77 -6.04 21.30
N GLN A 333 -3.91 -5.98 20.59
CA GLN A 333 -4.48 -4.77 19.98
C GLN A 333 -5.78 -4.34 20.71
N PRO A 334 -5.76 -3.99 22.01
CA PRO A 334 -6.96 -3.52 22.70
C PRO A 334 -7.49 -2.25 22.03
N LEU A 335 -8.75 -2.32 21.63
CA LEU A 335 -9.51 -1.20 21.07
C LEU A 335 -10.68 -0.88 21.99
N TYR A 336 -10.99 0.41 22.07
CA TYR A 336 -12.09 0.95 22.84
C TYR A 336 -12.98 1.78 21.93
N THR A 337 -14.29 1.77 22.18
CA THR A 337 -15.24 2.67 21.54
C THR A 337 -15.59 3.76 22.53
N VAL A 338 -15.34 5.01 22.13
CA VAL A 338 -15.88 6.18 22.83
C VAL A 338 -17.14 6.64 22.11
N GLU A 339 -18.23 6.83 22.84
CA GLU A 339 -19.49 7.39 22.32
C GLU A 339 -19.82 8.69 23.05
N VAL A 340 -20.31 9.67 22.29
CA VAL A 340 -20.83 10.93 22.80
C VAL A 340 -22.28 11.07 22.35
N ILE A 341 -23.18 11.27 23.30
CA ILE A 341 -24.61 11.52 23.07
C ILE A 341 -24.92 12.93 23.59
N VAL A 342 -25.57 13.75 22.76
CA VAL A 342 -26.00 15.11 23.13
C VAL A 342 -27.52 15.18 23.25
N PHE A 343 -28.01 15.88 24.27
CA PHE A 343 -29.42 15.95 24.64
C PHE A 343 -29.94 17.39 24.71
N ASP A 344 -31.24 17.55 24.49
CA ASP A 344 -31.96 18.79 24.72
C ASP A 344 -32.38 18.99 26.18
N LYS A 345 -32.99 20.14 26.47
CA LYS A 345 -33.49 20.51 27.81
C LYS A 345 -34.60 19.62 28.34
N PHE A 346 -35.27 18.86 27.47
CA PHE A 346 -36.32 17.92 27.83
C PHE A 346 -35.78 16.49 28.00
N GLY A 347 -34.49 16.26 27.68
CA GLY A 347 -33.84 14.96 27.72
C GLY A 347 -34.02 14.09 26.48
N SER A 348 -34.45 14.67 25.37
CA SER A 348 -34.46 14.00 24.08
C SER A 348 -33.06 14.02 23.47
N VAL A 349 -32.65 12.94 22.81
CA VAL A 349 -31.39 12.86 22.07
C VAL A 349 -31.46 13.76 20.82
N LEU A 350 -30.46 14.62 20.66
CA LEU A 350 -30.28 15.46 19.47
C LEU A 350 -29.39 14.76 18.44
N ASP A 351 -28.23 14.25 18.86
CA ASP A 351 -27.33 13.48 18.01
C ASP A 351 -26.41 12.57 18.85
N LYS A 352 -25.75 11.63 18.17
CA LYS A 352 -24.70 10.80 18.74
C LYS A 352 -23.56 10.55 17.74
N ALA A 353 -22.35 10.41 18.26
CA ALA A 353 -21.16 10.09 17.48
C ALA A 353 -20.24 9.16 18.28
N SER A 354 -19.52 8.29 17.58
CA SER A 354 -18.59 7.35 18.19
C SER A 354 -17.28 7.28 17.43
N LYS A 355 -16.20 6.94 18.14
CA LYS A 355 -14.87 6.67 17.58
C LYS A 355 -14.27 5.44 18.23
N ARG A 356 -13.59 4.61 17.43
CA ARG A 356 -12.70 3.57 17.97
C ARG A 356 -11.32 4.17 18.20
N ILE A 357 -10.71 3.83 19.33
CA ILE A 357 -9.40 4.34 19.75
C ILE A 357 -8.55 3.21 20.35
N GLY A 358 -7.23 3.40 20.31
CA GLY A 358 -6.26 2.57 21.02
C GLY A 358 -5.21 3.46 21.70
N PHE A 359 -4.76 3.07 22.89
CA PHE A 359 -3.77 3.83 23.64
C PHE A 359 -2.37 3.39 23.27
N ARG A 360 -1.63 4.24 22.56
CA ARG A 360 -0.22 4.00 22.21
C ARG A 360 0.61 5.29 22.29
N ARG A 361 1.93 5.14 22.25
CA ARG A 361 2.88 6.19 21.87
C ARG A 361 3.67 5.71 20.66
N VAL A 362 3.82 6.55 19.64
CA VAL A 362 4.72 6.32 18.50
C VAL A 362 5.74 7.44 18.41
N GLU A 363 6.99 7.08 18.14
CA GLU A 363 8.07 8.05 17.89
C GLU A 363 8.90 7.58 16.69
N LEU A 364 9.29 8.54 15.84
CA LEU A 364 10.31 8.35 14.82
C LEU A 364 11.64 8.85 15.39
N VAL A 365 12.52 7.93 15.76
CA VAL A 365 13.80 8.22 16.40
C VAL A 365 14.89 8.39 15.33
N GLN A 366 15.55 9.55 15.37
CA GLN A 366 16.67 9.90 14.50
C GLN A 366 17.82 10.47 15.33
N GLU A 367 18.59 9.57 15.95
CA GLU A 367 19.70 9.89 16.84
C GLU A 367 21.05 9.48 16.23
N PRO A 368 22.16 10.16 16.58
CA PRO A 368 23.50 9.75 16.11
C PRO A 368 23.86 8.32 16.54
N LEU A 369 24.57 7.59 15.68
CA LEU A 369 25.15 6.30 16.04
C LEU A 369 26.53 6.49 16.69
N SER A 370 26.93 5.54 17.54
CA SER A 370 28.21 5.64 18.28
C SER A 370 29.45 5.34 17.42
N ASP A 371 29.30 4.52 16.39
CA ASP A 371 30.42 3.98 15.58
C ASP A 371 30.17 4.06 14.06
N ALA A 372 29.15 4.83 13.63
CA ALA A 372 28.84 5.07 12.23
C ALA A 372 28.34 6.52 12.01
N PRO A 373 28.55 7.10 10.82
CA PRO A 373 28.08 8.45 10.52
C PRO A 373 26.56 8.54 10.40
N GLY A 374 26.03 9.76 10.49
CA GLY A 374 24.61 10.06 10.28
C GLY A 374 23.75 9.75 11.51
N THR A 375 22.48 9.40 11.28
CA THR A 375 21.48 9.21 12.34
C THR A 375 20.70 7.93 12.08
N THR A 376 20.12 7.34 13.12
CA THR A 376 19.11 6.29 12.97
C THR A 376 17.89 6.82 12.21
N PHE A 377 17.05 5.89 11.75
CA PHE A 377 15.70 6.14 11.31
C PHE A 377 14.87 4.93 11.75
N LEU A 378 14.31 4.97 12.95
CA LEU A 378 13.62 3.81 13.55
C LEU A 378 12.35 4.21 14.28
N PHE A 379 11.45 3.26 14.47
CA PHE A 379 10.20 3.46 15.19
C PHE A 379 10.30 2.94 16.61
N GLU A 380 9.86 3.75 17.57
CA GLU A 380 9.69 3.35 18.97
C GLU A 380 8.20 3.39 19.32
N ILE A 381 7.65 2.24 19.74
CA ILE A 381 6.25 2.10 20.15
C ILE A 381 6.19 1.76 21.62
N ASN A 382 5.51 2.60 22.41
CA ASN A 382 5.39 2.43 23.87
C ASN A 382 6.75 2.23 24.59
N GLY A 383 7.83 2.86 24.08
CA GLY A 383 9.18 2.72 24.62
C GLY A 383 10.00 1.53 24.09
N VAL A 384 9.46 0.75 23.14
CA VAL A 384 10.14 -0.38 22.52
C VAL A 384 10.54 -0.01 21.09
N ARG A 385 11.84 -0.08 20.79
CA ARG A 385 12.37 0.10 19.42
C ARG A 385 12.04 -1.13 18.58
N ILE A 386 11.42 -0.94 17.43
CA ILE A 386 10.92 -2.03 16.59
C ILE A 386 11.65 -2.02 15.25
N PHE A 387 12.09 -3.19 14.80
CA PHE A 387 12.51 -3.39 13.42
C PHE A 387 11.27 -3.46 12.52
N ILE A 388 11.22 -2.64 11.49
CA ILE A 388 10.09 -2.62 10.56
C ILE A 388 10.34 -3.56 9.39
N GLY A 389 9.43 -4.51 9.19
CA GLY A 389 9.36 -5.27 7.94
C GLY A 389 7.97 -5.10 7.36
N GLY A 390 7.89 -4.61 6.13
CA GLY A 390 6.62 -4.20 5.54
C GLY A 390 6.59 -4.29 4.03
N SER A 391 5.48 -3.86 3.44
CA SER A 391 5.33 -3.74 2.00
C SER A 391 4.66 -2.41 1.63
N ASN A 392 5.00 -1.89 0.46
CA ASN A 392 4.30 -0.76 -0.13
C ASN A 392 2.94 -1.23 -0.67
N TRP A 393 1.91 -0.47 -0.35
CA TRP A 393 0.54 -0.66 -0.76
C TRP A 393 0.19 0.31 -1.89
N ILE A 394 -0.35 -0.26 -2.96
CA ILE A 394 -1.01 0.48 -4.04
C ILE A 394 -2.52 0.18 -4.01
N PRO A 395 -3.38 0.92 -4.72
CA PRO A 395 -4.79 0.56 -4.83
C PRO A 395 -4.96 -0.91 -5.26
N ALA A 396 -5.82 -1.65 -4.57
CA ALA A 396 -6.01 -3.09 -4.82
C ALA A 396 -6.97 -3.41 -5.99
N ASP A 397 -7.41 -2.37 -6.71
CA ASP A 397 -8.16 -2.45 -7.96
C ASP A 397 -8.02 -1.13 -8.74
N ASN A 398 -8.23 -1.11 -10.07
CA ASN A 398 -8.35 0.15 -10.83
C ASN A 398 -9.70 0.83 -10.62
N PHE A 399 -10.69 0.08 -10.16
CA PHE A 399 -12.03 0.58 -9.87
C PHE A 399 -12.31 0.40 -8.39
N LEU A 400 -12.15 1.47 -7.62
CA LEU A 400 -12.24 1.47 -6.16
C LEU A 400 -13.63 1.07 -5.64
N THR A 401 -14.67 1.19 -6.48
CA THR A 401 -16.04 0.79 -6.13
C THR A 401 -16.28 -0.72 -6.25
N THR A 402 -15.29 -1.48 -6.74
CA THR A 402 -15.37 -2.94 -6.86
C THR A 402 -14.75 -3.68 -5.67
N ILE A 403 -13.90 -3.02 -4.89
CA ILE A 403 -13.26 -3.63 -3.72
C ILE A 403 -14.19 -3.60 -2.51
N THR A 404 -14.35 -4.75 -1.86
CA THR A 404 -15.18 -4.91 -0.67
C THR A 404 -14.34 -4.84 0.61
N PRO A 405 -14.94 -4.51 1.77
CA PRO A 405 -14.25 -4.62 3.06
C PRO A 405 -13.64 -6.01 3.32
N GLY A 406 -14.29 -7.07 2.83
CA GLY A 406 -13.77 -8.43 2.91
C GLY A 406 -12.49 -8.63 2.09
N ARG A 407 -12.40 -8.06 0.88
CA ARG A 407 -11.19 -8.13 0.04
C ARG A 407 -10.06 -7.28 0.64
N TYR A 408 -10.35 -6.11 1.22
CA TYR A 408 -9.36 -5.37 2.02
C TYR A 408 -8.82 -6.20 3.19
N ARG A 409 -9.71 -6.88 3.93
CA ARG A 409 -9.28 -7.75 5.03
C ARG A 409 -8.41 -8.90 4.53
N ALA A 410 -8.77 -9.53 3.42
CA ALA A 410 -7.97 -10.61 2.85
C ALA A 410 -6.53 -10.14 2.53
N TRP A 411 -6.38 -8.97 1.91
CA TRP A 411 -5.06 -8.39 1.62
C TRP A 411 -4.25 -8.08 2.87
N LEU A 412 -4.85 -7.41 3.86
CA LEU A 412 -4.15 -7.05 5.10
C LEU A 412 -3.86 -8.26 5.99
N GLN A 413 -4.72 -9.29 5.93
CA GLN A 413 -4.49 -10.57 6.60
C GLN A 413 -3.28 -11.29 6.00
N ILE A 414 -3.12 -11.29 4.67
CA ILE A 414 -1.92 -11.81 4.00
C ILE A 414 -0.66 -11.09 4.51
N LEU A 415 -0.68 -9.75 4.61
CA LEU A 415 0.45 -8.97 5.12
C LEU A 415 0.80 -9.38 6.56
N LYS A 416 -0.20 -9.46 7.45
CA LYS A 416 -0.03 -9.90 8.84
C LYS A 416 0.53 -11.32 8.93
N ASP A 417 -0.04 -12.27 8.18
CA ASP A 417 0.36 -13.68 8.18
C ASP A 417 1.76 -13.86 7.58
N GLY A 418 2.20 -12.91 6.75
CA GLY A 418 3.58 -12.76 6.27
C GLY A 418 4.54 -12.17 7.30
N ASN A 419 4.16 -12.09 8.59
CA ASN A 419 4.92 -11.53 9.69
C ASN A 419 5.35 -10.06 9.50
N GLN A 420 4.67 -9.31 8.63
CA GLN A 420 4.96 -7.91 8.39
C GLN A 420 4.19 -7.02 9.37
N ASN A 421 4.82 -5.95 9.85
CA ASN A 421 4.29 -5.09 10.92
C ASN A 421 3.99 -3.66 10.48
N MET A 422 4.27 -3.30 9.22
CA MET A 422 3.94 -2.00 8.65
C MET A 422 3.47 -2.13 7.19
N VAL A 423 2.50 -1.31 6.82
CA VAL A 423 2.09 -1.07 5.45
C VAL A 423 2.32 0.41 5.10
N ARG A 424 2.98 0.68 3.97
CA ARG A 424 3.15 2.03 3.45
C ARG A 424 2.12 2.29 2.35
N ILE A 425 1.15 3.17 2.60
CA ILE A 425 0.19 3.61 1.59
C ILE A 425 0.88 4.64 0.70
N TRP A 426 1.25 4.22 -0.50
CA TRP A 426 2.06 4.98 -1.44
C TRP A 426 1.30 6.17 -2.08
N GLY A 427 1.99 7.30 -2.23
CA GLY A 427 1.39 8.60 -2.55
C GLY A 427 0.79 8.81 -3.94
N GLY A 428 0.82 7.88 -4.88
CA GLY A 428 0.10 8.03 -6.15
C GLY A 428 -1.19 7.22 -6.23
N GLY A 429 -1.57 6.55 -5.14
CA GLY A 429 -2.82 5.83 -4.98
C GLY A 429 -3.96 6.73 -4.52
N VAL A 430 -4.59 6.32 -3.42
CA VAL A 430 -5.66 7.05 -2.73
C VAL A 430 -5.45 6.99 -1.22
N TYR A 431 -6.08 7.92 -0.50
CA TYR A 431 -6.39 7.64 0.91
C TYR A 431 -7.44 6.53 0.94
N GLU A 432 -7.11 5.40 1.54
CA GLU A 432 -7.99 4.23 1.55
C GLU A 432 -9.30 4.51 2.33
N PRO A 433 -10.36 3.69 2.17
CA PRO A 433 -11.58 3.84 2.95
C PRO A 433 -11.33 3.49 4.43
N ASP A 434 -12.21 3.96 5.32
CA ASP A 434 -12.06 3.78 6.78
C ASP A 434 -11.90 2.31 7.17
N CYS A 435 -12.55 1.39 6.45
CA CYS A 435 -12.42 -0.04 6.71
C CYS A 435 -10.96 -0.55 6.59
N PHE A 436 -10.12 0.06 5.76
CA PHE A 436 -8.70 -0.29 5.66
C PHE A 436 -7.97 -0.03 6.98
N TYR A 437 -8.06 1.19 7.50
CA TYR A 437 -7.41 1.60 8.74
C TYR A 437 -8.00 0.88 9.95
N ASP A 438 -9.32 0.66 9.92
CA ASP A 438 -10.02 -0.14 10.91
C ASP A 438 -9.46 -1.58 11.01
N ILE A 439 -9.16 -2.20 9.87
CA ILE A 439 -8.54 -3.52 9.82
C ILE A 439 -7.08 -3.45 10.31
N CYS A 440 -6.32 -2.41 9.93
CA CYS A 440 -4.95 -2.23 10.43
C CYS A 440 -4.90 -2.09 11.96
N ASP A 441 -5.85 -1.34 12.54
CA ASP A 441 -6.00 -1.20 13.99
C ASP A 441 -6.25 -2.55 14.67
N GLU A 442 -7.14 -3.37 14.11
CA GLU A 442 -7.48 -4.69 14.63
C GLU A 442 -6.35 -5.71 14.47
N LEU A 443 -5.62 -5.65 13.36
CA LEU A 443 -4.56 -6.60 13.03
C LEU A 443 -3.21 -6.22 13.63
N GLY A 444 -3.05 -4.99 14.13
CA GLY A 444 -1.77 -4.52 14.69
C GLY A 444 -0.78 -4.07 13.61
N ILE A 445 -1.26 -3.66 12.43
CA ILE A 445 -0.40 -3.25 11.32
C ILE A 445 -0.20 -1.74 11.40
N LEU A 446 1.06 -1.29 11.52
CA LEU A 446 1.38 0.14 11.49
C LEU A 446 1.16 0.70 10.09
N VAL A 447 0.68 1.95 10.01
CA VAL A 447 0.43 2.64 8.74
C VAL A 447 1.40 3.80 8.58
N TRP A 448 2.20 3.72 7.52
CA TRP A 448 2.89 4.87 6.94
C TRP A 448 1.97 5.44 5.85
N GLN A 449 1.47 6.65 6.05
CA GLN A 449 0.53 7.30 5.13
C GLN A 449 1.23 8.42 4.34
N ASP A 450 1.43 8.21 3.04
CA ASP A 450 1.79 9.30 2.15
C ASP A 450 0.57 10.22 1.90
N PHE A 451 0.75 11.54 1.78
CA PHE A 451 -0.21 12.37 1.07
C PHE A 451 -0.17 12.04 -0.42
N GLN A 452 -1.27 12.27 -1.15
CA GLN A 452 -1.44 11.75 -2.51
C GLN A 452 -0.65 12.57 -3.57
N PHE A 453 0.67 12.60 -3.42
CA PHE A 453 1.67 13.16 -4.31
C PHE A 453 2.71 12.10 -4.64
N ALA A 454 2.96 11.88 -5.93
CA ALA A 454 3.98 10.94 -6.37
C ALA A 454 4.62 11.29 -7.70
N CYS A 455 5.95 11.21 -7.68
CA CYS A 455 6.81 11.22 -8.83
C CYS A 455 6.53 12.39 -9.78
N GLY A 456 6.32 13.62 -9.30
CA GLY A 456 6.14 14.77 -10.19
C GLY A 456 6.43 16.14 -9.60
N GLN A 457 6.64 17.13 -10.49
CA GLN A 457 6.69 18.53 -10.09
C GLN A 457 5.28 19.09 -9.92
N TYR A 458 4.73 18.97 -8.72
CA TYR A 458 3.42 19.56 -8.42
C TYR A 458 3.48 21.10 -8.38
N PRO A 459 2.42 21.79 -8.84
CA PRO A 459 2.34 23.24 -8.78
C PRO A 459 2.19 23.74 -7.34
N ALA A 460 2.53 25.01 -7.12
CA ALA A 460 2.39 25.67 -5.81
C ALA A 460 1.75 27.06 -5.92
N HIS A 461 0.93 27.28 -6.94
CA HIS A 461 0.14 28.52 -7.04
C HIS A 461 -0.98 28.52 -5.98
N LYS A 462 -1.41 29.72 -5.58
CA LYS A 462 -2.33 29.92 -4.44
C LYS A 462 -3.57 29.03 -4.47
N GLU A 463 -4.26 28.95 -5.61
CA GLU A 463 -5.47 28.12 -5.78
C GLU A 463 -5.20 26.63 -5.51
N PHE A 464 -4.07 26.10 -6.00
CA PHE A 464 -3.69 24.71 -5.76
C PHE A 464 -3.32 24.47 -4.30
N LEU A 465 -2.57 25.39 -3.67
CA LEU A 465 -2.23 25.28 -2.25
C LEU A 465 -3.47 25.27 -1.36
N THR A 466 -4.46 26.13 -1.64
CA THR A 466 -5.74 26.13 -0.91
C THR A 466 -6.51 24.82 -1.09
N ASN A 467 -6.52 24.27 -2.31
CA ASN A 467 -7.15 22.98 -2.59
C ASN A 467 -6.45 21.83 -1.83
N VAL A 468 -5.11 21.81 -1.83
CA VAL A 468 -4.30 20.82 -1.09
C VAL A 468 -4.45 20.96 0.43
N GLU A 469 -4.54 22.18 0.96
CA GLU A 469 -4.77 22.40 2.39
C GLU A 469 -6.13 21.83 2.83
N ALA A 470 -7.18 22.06 2.04
CA ALA A 470 -8.52 21.50 2.32
C ALA A 470 -8.53 19.95 2.27
N GLU A 471 -7.86 19.36 1.29
CA GLU A 471 -7.65 17.90 1.19
C GLU A 471 -6.93 17.35 2.42
N ALA A 472 -5.85 18.00 2.82
CA ALA A 472 -5.05 17.60 3.97
C ALA A 472 -5.85 17.72 5.26
N GLU A 473 -6.58 18.82 5.47
CA GLU A 473 -7.41 19.01 6.66
C GLU A 473 -8.47 17.91 6.78
N ALA A 474 -9.15 17.57 5.68
CA ALA A 474 -10.17 16.54 5.68
C ALA A 474 -9.60 15.15 6.01
N ASN A 475 -8.50 14.76 5.38
CA ASN A 475 -7.94 13.42 5.59
C ASN A 475 -7.19 13.29 6.92
N VAL A 476 -6.53 14.34 7.42
CA VAL A 476 -5.95 14.33 8.77
C VAL A 476 -7.06 14.23 9.83
N ARG A 477 -8.16 14.98 9.71
CA ARG A 477 -9.31 14.84 10.63
C ARG A 477 -9.89 13.43 10.64
N ARG A 478 -10.03 12.83 9.45
CA ARG A 478 -10.57 11.48 9.30
C ARG A 478 -9.69 10.42 9.96
N LEU A 479 -8.37 10.54 9.77
CA LEU A 479 -7.43 9.45 10.09
C LEU A 479 -6.70 9.58 11.44
N ARG A 480 -6.64 10.78 12.04
CA ARG A 480 -5.81 11.07 13.23
C ARG A 480 -6.10 10.24 14.49
N ASP A 481 -7.28 9.63 14.59
CA ASP A 481 -7.69 8.88 15.79
C ASP A 481 -7.35 7.37 15.69
N HIS A 482 -6.89 6.88 14.53
CA HIS A 482 -6.51 5.47 14.36
C HIS A 482 -5.19 5.15 15.08
N PRO A 483 -5.14 4.15 15.99
CA PRO A 483 -3.91 3.75 16.67
C PRO A 483 -2.85 3.18 15.72
N SER A 484 -3.23 2.61 14.58
CA SER A 484 -2.31 2.10 13.56
C SER A 484 -1.47 3.19 12.89
N MET A 485 -1.94 4.45 12.84
CA MET A 485 -1.21 5.55 12.20
C MET A 485 0.14 5.79 12.87
N ALA A 486 1.23 5.56 12.12
CA ALA A 486 2.60 5.57 12.62
C ALA A 486 3.46 6.67 11.99
N LEU A 487 3.16 7.08 10.76
CA LEU A 487 3.87 8.16 10.07
C LEU A 487 2.96 8.85 9.06
N TRP A 488 3.01 10.18 9.02
CA TRP A 488 2.57 10.97 7.87
C TRP A 488 3.76 11.29 6.97
N CYS A 489 3.63 11.14 5.66
CA CYS A 489 4.71 11.43 4.71
C CYS A 489 4.24 12.34 3.57
N GLY A 490 4.98 13.37 3.22
CA GLY A 490 4.51 14.42 2.32
C GLY A 490 4.30 13.99 0.86
N ASN A 491 5.13 13.09 0.33
CA ASN A 491 5.08 12.62 -1.06
C ASN A 491 5.92 11.35 -1.27
N ASN A 492 5.76 10.75 -2.44
CA ASN A 492 6.67 9.76 -2.99
C ASN A 492 7.62 10.38 -4.05
N GLU A 493 8.93 10.29 -3.81
CA GLU A 493 10.04 10.58 -4.73
C GLU A 493 10.12 11.98 -5.34
N ASP A 494 9.27 12.95 -4.97
CA ASP A 494 9.29 14.27 -5.60
C ASP A 494 10.61 15.00 -5.34
N TYR A 495 11.21 14.80 -4.16
CA TYR A 495 12.56 15.30 -3.85
C TYR A 495 13.65 14.57 -4.65
N GLN A 496 13.56 13.24 -4.77
CA GLN A 496 14.54 12.43 -5.49
C GLN A 496 14.59 12.79 -6.98
N GLN A 497 13.45 13.15 -7.56
CA GLN A 497 13.35 13.56 -8.95
C GLN A 497 14.11 14.84 -9.27
N VAL A 498 14.34 15.71 -8.28
CA VAL A 498 15.17 16.90 -8.46
C VAL A 498 16.56 16.51 -8.98
N PHE A 499 17.17 15.49 -8.37
CA PHE A 499 18.48 14.96 -8.74
C PHE A 499 18.42 14.14 -10.03
N GLN A 500 17.46 13.22 -10.14
CA GLN A 500 17.35 12.36 -11.32
C GLN A 500 17.15 13.16 -12.61
N TRP A 501 16.52 14.32 -12.53
CA TRP A 501 16.18 15.15 -13.69
C TRP A 501 17.11 16.34 -13.90
N GLY A 502 18.05 16.59 -12.97
CA GLY A 502 18.96 17.74 -13.04
C GLY A 502 18.23 19.08 -13.01
N ILE A 503 17.09 19.18 -12.32
CA ILE A 503 16.31 20.41 -12.18
C ILE A 503 16.74 21.15 -10.90
N SER A 504 16.62 22.48 -10.89
CA SER A 504 17.09 23.30 -9.77
C SER A 504 15.99 23.74 -8.80
N THR A 505 14.71 23.46 -9.09
CA THR A 505 13.57 23.92 -8.29
C THR A 505 12.50 22.83 -8.17
N LEU A 506 11.86 22.80 -7.01
CA LEU A 506 10.67 21.99 -6.72
C LEU A 506 9.62 22.90 -6.06
N PRO A 507 8.65 23.46 -6.81
CA PRO A 507 7.65 24.37 -6.26
C PRO A 507 6.85 23.74 -5.10
N ALA A 508 6.58 22.43 -5.20
CA ALA A 508 5.83 21.65 -4.23
C ALA A 508 6.47 21.57 -2.83
N VAL A 509 7.72 22.01 -2.64
CA VAL A 509 8.36 22.07 -1.31
C VAL A 509 7.53 22.85 -0.30
N VAL A 510 6.81 23.90 -0.74
CA VAL A 510 5.90 24.66 0.14
C VAL A 510 4.77 23.77 0.67
N ILE A 511 4.29 22.80 -0.12
CA ILE A 511 3.30 21.82 0.32
C ILE A 511 3.92 20.96 1.43
N TYR A 512 5.08 20.37 1.17
CA TYR A 512 5.70 19.36 2.03
C TYR A 512 6.36 19.91 3.29
N GLU A 513 6.88 21.14 3.27
CA GLU A 513 7.59 21.71 4.41
C GLU A 513 6.77 22.73 5.20
N LYS A 514 5.61 23.15 4.68
CA LYS A 514 4.76 24.16 5.32
C LYS A 514 3.30 23.75 5.41
N VAL A 515 2.61 23.51 4.29
CA VAL A 515 1.15 23.28 4.30
C VAL A 515 0.81 22.03 5.10
N LEU A 516 1.34 20.87 4.70
CA LEU A 516 1.03 19.58 5.32
C LEU A 516 1.41 19.52 6.82
N PRO A 517 2.66 19.85 7.24
CA PRO A 517 3.01 19.82 8.66
C PRO A 517 2.20 20.81 9.50
N ASN A 518 1.84 21.98 8.97
CA ASN A 518 0.99 22.93 9.71
C ASN A 518 -0.42 22.37 9.94
N VAL A 519 -1.00 21.71 8.93
CA VAL A 519 -2.31 21.05 9.04
C VAL A 519 -2.26 19.95 10.11
N ILE A 520 -1.23 19.09 10.08
CA ILE A 520 -1.04 18.04 11.09
C ILE A 520 -0.89 18.65 12.48
N GLN A 521 -0.02 19.66 12.65
CA GLN A 521 0.18 20.30 13.95
C GLN A 521 -1.12 20.91 14.50
N LYS A 522 -1.90 21.56 13.63
CA LYS A 522 -3.19 22.19 13.97
C LYS A 522 -4.23 21.16 14.40
N LEU A 523 -4.27 19.99 13.78
CA LEU A 523 -5.37 19.03 13.92
C LEU A 523 -5.07 17.86 14.84
N SER A 524 -3.82 17.44 14.98
CA SER A 524 -3.40 16.30 15.80
C SER A 524 -2.22 16.58 16.73
N GLY A 525 -1.49 17.69 16.51
CA GLY A 525 -0.22 17.96 17.19
C GLY A 525 0.83 16.88 16.88
N ASP A 526 1.73 16.64 17.83
CA ASP A 526 2.88 15.72 17.68
C ASP A 526 2.57 14.24 18.00
N VAL A 527 1.30 13.80 17.86
CA VAL A 527 0.88 12.43 18.19
C VAL A 527 1.43 11.40 17.20
N VAL A 528 1.50 11.76 15.92
CA VAL A 528 2.06 10.94 14.84
C VAL A 528 3.14 11.75 14.14
N PRO A 529 4.37 11.22 13.97
CA PRO A 529 5.46 11.95 13.34
C PRO A 529 5.16 12.29 11.87
N TYR A 530 5.86 13.30 11.36
CA TYR A 530 5.79 13.74 9.97
C TYR A 530 7.15 13.64 9.28
N HIS A 531 7.16 13.06 8.09
CA HIS A 531 8.29 12.96 7.18
C HIS A 531 8.00 13.72 5.88
N ARG A 532 9.00 14.39 5.31
CA ARG A 532 8.75 15.37 4.23
C ARG A 532 8.45 14.73 2.87
N GLY A 533 9.04 13.57 2.61
CA GLY A 533 8.84 12.77 1.42
C GLY A 533 9.64 11.48 1.55
N SER A 534 9.33 10.47 0.74
CA SER A 534 10.03 9.18 0.76
C SER A 534 10.63 8.96 -0.63
N PRO A 535 11.97 8.89 -0.78
CA PRO A 535 12.98 8.99 0.27
C PRO A 535 13.33 10.44 0.62
N TYR A 536 13.74 10.68 1.86
CA TYR A 536 14.26 11.98 2.29
C TYR A 536 15.35 11.89 3.35
N GLY A 537 16.54 12.37 2.97
CA GLY A 537 17.67 12.64 3.85
C GLY A 537 18.12 14.09 3.68
N ARG A 538 18.30 14.83 4.78
CA ARG A 538 18.83 16.20 4.71
C ARG A 538 20.07 16.37 5.58
N ARG A 539 21.21 16.62 4.93
CA ARG A 539 22.45 17.05 5.59
C ARG A 539 22.46 18.55 5.91
N SER A 540 21.84 19.38 5.05
CA SER A 540 21.74 20.83 5.26
C SER A 540 20.52 21.47 4.59
N VAL A 541 20.13 22.66 5.07
CA VAL A 541 19.75 23.84 4.25
C VAL A 541 19.38 23.59 2.77
N LYS A 542 20.42 23.30 2.00
CA LYS A 542 20.48 23.44 0.55
C LYS A 542 20.73 22.11 -0.17
N GLU A 543 20.83 21.00 0.57
CA GLU A 543 21.21 19.70 0.04
C GLU A 543 20.22 18.63 0.49
N TRP A 544 19.39 18.16 -0.44
CA TRP A 544 18.48 17.03 -0.26
C TRP A 544 19.09 15.75 -0.83
N ASP A 545 20.16 15.20 -0.29
CA ASP A 545 20.67 13.92 -0.80
C ASP A 545 19.74 12.77 -0.38
N THR A 546 18.75 12.46 -1.23
CA THR A 546 17.76 11.40 -0.99
C THR A 546 18.32 9.99 -1.21
N ALA A 547 19.60 9.87 -1.61
CA ALA A 547 20.29 8.61 -1.78
C ALA A 547 21.37 8.38 -0.71
N ASP A 548 21.51 9.30 0.25
CA ASP A 548 22.46 9.15 1.36
C ASP A 548 22.07 7.97 2.27
N PRO A 549 22.85 6.89 2.33
CA PRO A 549 22.50 5.71 3.12
C PRO A 549 22.64 5.96 4.64
N THR A 550 23.16 7.12 5.06
CA THR A 550 23.51 7.39 6.46
C THR A 550 22.44 8.13 7.26
N ILE A 551 21.41 8.67 6.61
CA ILE A 551 20.32 9.45 7.23
C ILE A 551 18.99 9.16 6.52
N GLY A 552 17.86 9.30 7.24
CA GLY A 552 16.55 9.17 6.61
C GLY A 552 16.24 7.76 6.10
N ASP A 553 15.29 7.68 5.18
CA ASP A 553 14.99 6.50 4.39
C ASP A 553 15.57 6.61 2.97
N ILE A 554 15.77 5.47 2.30
CA ILE A 554 16.20 5.41 0.90
C ILE A 554 15.29 4.52 0.06
N HIS A 555 15.19 4.85 -1.23
CA HIS A 555 14.64 3.97 -2.26
C HIS A 555 15.80 3.32 -3.01
N GLN A 556 16.02 2.04 -2.76
CA GLN A 556 17.14 1.29 -3.32
C GLN A 556 16.75 0.62 -4.65
N TRP A 557 16.87 1.39 -5.74
CA TRP A 557 16.54 0.93 -7.08
C TRP A 557 17.74 0.47 -7.91
N ASP A 558 18.97 0.45 -7.38
CA ASP A 558 20.18 0.18 -8.19
C ASP A 558 20.21 -1.21 -8.82
N VAL A 559 19.48 -2.21 -8.32
CA VAL A 559 19.41 -3.55 -8.95
C VAL A 559 18.50 -3.55 -10.19
N TRP A 560 17.33 -2.90 -10.15
CA TRP A 560 16.39 -2.89 -11.27
C TRP A 560 16.43 -1.59 -12.08
N GLY A 561 16.02 -0.49 -11.46
CA GLY A 561 15.75 0.78 -12.12
C GLY A 561 16.97 1.69 -12.31
N GLY A 562 17.97 1.54 -11.45
CA GLY A 562 19.14 2.41 -11.31
C GLY A 562 20.37 1.89 -12.03
N LYS A 563 21.45 1.64 -11.29
CA LYS A 563 22.79 1.28 -11.84
C LYS A 563 22.93 -0.15 -12.37
N GLU A 564 21.85 -0.92 -12.44
CA GLU A 564 21.82 -2.33 -12.88
C GLU A 564 22.85 -3.18 -12.13
N ARG A 565 22.89 -3.05 -10.80
CA ARG A 565 23.77 -3.82 -9.90
C ARG A 565 23.27 -5.26 -9.74
N PHE A 566 24.18 -6.15 -9.36
CA PHE A 566 23.85 -7.54 -9.01
C PHE A 566 22.96 -7.60 -7.75
N CYS A 567 21.91 -8.43 -7.79
CA CYS A 567 21.04 -8.64 -6.63
C CYS A 567 21.75 -9.32 -5.45
N GLN A 568 22.90 -9.97 -5.67
CA GLN A 568 23.67 -10.56 -4.58
C GLN A 568 24.36 -9.50 -3.69
N ASP A 569 24.61 -8.29 -4.19
CA ASP A 569 25.35 -7.27 -3.44
C ASP A 569 24.45 -6.42 -2.51
N TRP A 570 23.29 -6.93 -2.06
CA TRP A 570 22.40 -6.20 -1.15
C TRP A 570 23.08 -5.78 0.16
N ASP A 571 24.04 -6.55 0.64
CA ASP A 571 24.81 -6.28 1.86
C ASP A 571 25.51 -4.92 1.85
N ILE A 572 25.85 -4.40 0.67
CA ILE A 572 26.52 -3.09 0.50
C ILE A 572 25.61 -2.00 -0.07
N MET A 573 24.31 -2.28 -0.25
CA MET A 573 23.32 -1.37 -0.83
C MET A 573 22.26 -0.88 0.17
N GLY A 574 22.46 -1.13 1.47
CA GLY A 574 21.51 -0.74 2.50
C GLY A 574 21.52 0.76 2.85
N GLY A 575 20.58 1.14 3.70
CA GLY A 575 20.50 2.46 4.34
C GLY A 575 19.94 2.33 5.75
N ARG A 576 19.76 3.47 6.46
CA ARG A 576 19.18 3.48 7.82
C ARG A 576 17.77 2.91 7.85
N PHE A 577 17.03 3.10 6.77
CA PHE A 577 15.74 2.49 6.50
C PHE A 577 15.57 2.38 4.99
N VAL A 578 15.15 1.23 4.48
CA VAL A 578 14.88 1.04 3.05
C VAL A 578 13.36 0.98 2.85
N SER A 579 12.79 2.07 2.37
CA SER A 579 11.33 2.26 2.21
C SER A 579 10.81 1.78 0.85
N GLU A 580 11.68 1.64 -0.15
CA GLU A 580 11.39 0.96 -1.41
C GLU A 580 12.61 0.22 -1.97
N PHE A 581 12.36 -0.94 -2.54
CA PHE A 581 13.26 -1.71 -3.39
C PHE A 581 12.44 -2.86 -3.99
N GLY A 582 12.90 -3.50 -5.07
CA GLY A 582 12.24 -4.70 -5.55
C GLY A 582 12.75 -5.19 -6.89
N LEU A 583 12.24 -6.37 -7.27
CA LEU A 583 12.46 -6.98 -8.58
C LEU A 583 11.11 -7.48 -9.13
N PRO A 584 10.76 -7.21 -10.39
CA PRO A 584 9.49 -7.67 -10.94
C PRO A 584 9.57 -9.12 -11.43
N CYS A 585 8.42 -9.79 -11.47
CA CYS A 585 8.27 -11.14 -12.00
C CYS A 585 6.90 -11.31 -12.67
N LEU A 586 6.71 -12.45 -13.33
CA LEU A 586 5.39 -12.86 -13.81
C LEU A 586 4.51 -13.33 -12.63
N PRO A 587 3.19 -13.13 -12.70
CA PRO A 587 2.26 -13.65 -11.70
C PRO A 587 2.03 -15.16 -11.88
N ASP A 588 1.12 -15.74 -11.09
CA ASP A 588 0.70 -17.14 -11.24
C ASP A 588 0.22 -17.40 -12.68
N ILE A 589 0.48 -18.59 -13.22
CA ILE A 589 0.08 -18.96 -14.59
C ILE A 589 -1.43 -18.80 -14.81
N ARG A 590 -2.26 -19.01 -13.79
CA ARG A 590 -3.72 -18.84 -13.85
C ARG A 590 -4.11 -17.36 -14.01
N THR A 591 -3.29 -16.44 -13.49
CA THR A 591 -3.46 -15.00 -13.67
C THR A 591 -3.10 -14.60 -15.10
N ILE A 592 -2.05 -15.21 -15.65
CA ILE A 592 -1.67 -15.05 -17.06
C ILE A 592 -2.79 -15.56 -17.97
N ASP A 593 -3.28 -16.78 -17.71
CA ASP A 593 -4.36 -17.39 -18.49
C ASP A 593 -5.65 -16.57 -18.42
N TYR A 594 -5.92 -15.88 -17.31
CA TYR A 594 -7.06 -14.95 -17.20
C TYR A 594 -6.99 -13.86 -18.28
N TRP A 595 -5.90 -13.10 -18.36
CA TRP A 595 -5.86 -12.00 -19.33
C TRP A 595 -5.73 -12.46 -20.79
N LEU A 596 -5.34 -13.71 -21.04
CA LEU A 596 -5.23 -14.26 -22.38
C LEU A 596 -6.56 -14.75 -22.97
N GLN A 597 -7.65 -14.77 -22.20
CA GLN A 597 -8.95 -15.32 -22.63
C GLN A 597 -9.50 -14.67 -23.92
N ASP A 598 -9.27 -13.37 -24.14
CA ASP A 598 -9.72 -12.61 -25.33
C ASP A 598 -8.57 -12.38 -26.33
N THR A 599 -7.66 -13.34 -26.45
CA THR A 599 -6.50 -13.25 -27.35
C THR A 599 -6.35 -14.48 -28.24
N ASP A 600 -5.64 -14.33 -29.37
CA ASP A 600 -5.25 -15.48 -30.19
C ASP A 600 -4.37 -16.44 -29.38
N PRO A 601 -4.60 -17.78 -29.41
CA PRO A 601 -3.80 -18.75 -28.68
C PRO A 601 -2.27 -18.62 -28.88
N ILE A 602 -1.81 -18.07 -30.02
CA ILE A 602 -0.39 -17.79 -30.27
C ILE A 602 0.22 -16.76 -29.31
N GLN A 603 -0.62 -16.01 -28.58
CA GLN A 603 -0.20 -15.06 -27.56
C GLN A 603 0.25 -15.75 -26.26
N ARG A 604 -0.10 -17.02 -26.03
CA ARG A 604 0.30 -17.77 -24.82
C ARG A 604 1.76 -18.26 -24.92
N ARG A 605 2.69 -17.31 -24.89
CA ARG A 605 4.15 -17.51 -24.90
C ARG A 605 4.86 -16.32 -24.28
N VAL A 606 6.06 -16.53 -23.74
CA VAL A 606 6.85 -15.55 -22.96
C VAL A 606 6.93 -14.17 -23.64
N GLN A 607 7.32 -14.14 -24.92
CA GLN A 607 7.51 -12.90 -25.68
C GLN A 607 6.37 -12.68 -26.68
N SER A 608 5.16 -12.47 -26.16
CA SER A 608 4.00 -12.11 -26.98
C SER A 608 3.58 -10.65 -26.77
N LYS A 609 2.74 -10.14 -27.67
CA LYS A 609 2.20 -8.77 -27.54
C LYS A 609 1.27 -8.68 -26.33
N ALA A 610 0.53 -9.74 -26.02
CA ALA A 610 -0.35 -9.77 -24.85
C ALA A 610 0.45 -9.76 -23.54
N MET A 611 1.57 -10.48 -23.47
CA MET A 611 2.47 -10.41 -22.30
C MET A 611 3.04 -8.98 -22.12
N GLN A 612 3.44 -8.33 -23.22
CA GLN A 612 3.93 -6.94 -23.18
C GLN A 612 2.83 -5.94 -22.81
N GLN A 613 1.58 -6.18 -23.21
CA GLN A 613 0.45 -5.33 -22.86
C GLN A 613 0.22 -5.30 -21.34
N HIS A 614 0.41 -6.44 -20.69
CA HIS A 614 0.26 -6.67 -19.24
C HIS A 614 1.59 -6.50 -18.50
N ASN A 615 2.43 -5.59 -19.01
CA ASN A 615 3.66 -5.16 -18.41
C ASN A 615 3.85 -3.66 -18.68
N LYS A 616 3.92 -2.86 -17.62
CA LYS A 616 4.03 -1.40 -17.75
C LYS A 616 5.40 -0.86 -17.37
N ALA A 617 6.30 -1.74 -16.91
CA ALA A 617 7.58 -1.35 -16.38
C ALA A 617 8.54 -0.88 -17.48
N GLY A 618 9.23 0.24 -17.23
CA GLY A 618 10.21 0.78 -18.17
C GLY A 618 11.40 -0.14 -18.36
N SER A 619 11.78 -0.37 -19.63
CA SER A 619 12.89 -1.24 -20.03
C SER A 619 12.81 -2.66 -19.47
N HIS A 620 11.60 -3.15 -19.15
CA HIS A 620 11.42 -4.42 -18.45
C HIS A 620 12.08 -5.60 -19.16
N GLU A 621 11.78 -5.83 -20.45
CA GLU A 621 12.31 -6.99 -21.17
C GLU A 621 13.85 -7.03 -21.16
N ARG A 622 14.48 -5.87 -21.30
CA ARG A 622 15.95 -5.75 -21.24
C ARG A 622 16.47 -6.07 -19.85
N ARG A 623 15.89 -5.46 -18.81
CA ARG A 623 16.36 -5.60 -17.42
C ARG A 623 16.11 -6.99 -16.87
N LEU A 624 14.91 -7.54 -17.12
CA LEU A 624 14.57 -8.90 -16.74
C LEU A 624 15.48 -9.91 -17.44
N ALA A 625 15.77 -9.72 -18.73
CA ALA A 625 16.69 -10.61 -19.46
C ALA A 625 18.11 -10.60 -18.88
N ILE A 626 18.62 -9.45 -18.40
CA ILE A 626 19.93 -9.36 -17.74
C ILE A 626 19.93 -10.21 -16.47
N VAL A 627 19.03 -9.92 -15.53
CA VAL A 627 19.00 -10.59 -14.22
C VAL A 627 18.68 -12.09 -14.37
N MET A 628 17.77 -12.45 -15.27
CA MET A 628 17.47 -13.86 -15.58
C MET A 628 18.69 -14.57 -16.18
N ASN A 629 19.34 -13.99 -17.19
CA ASN A 629 20.49 -14.62 -17.85
C ASN A 629 21.70 -14.74 -16.91
N GLU A 630 21.88 -13.80 -15.99
CA GLU A 630 22.94 -13.85 -14.98
C GLU A 630 22.75 -15.03 -14.00
N ASN A 631 21.51 -15.40 -13.70
CA ASN A 631 21.20 -16.27 -12.57
C ASN A 631 20.58 -17.63 -12.94
N PHE A 632 19.78 -17.74 -14.01
CA PHE A 632 18.97 -18.92 -14.33
C PHE A 632 19.12 -19.34 -15.80
N HIS A 633 18.75 -20.59 -16.11
CA HIS A 633 18.64 -21.05 -17.50
C HIS A 633 17.47 -20.34 -18.21
N ILE A 634 17.69 -19.97 -19.47
CA ILE A 634 16.65 -19.38 -20.31
C ILE A 634 15.77 -20.50 -20.88
N THR A 635 14.46 -20.30 -20.82
CA THR A 635 13.46 -21.23 -21.35
C THR A 635 12.38 -20.49 -22.13
N ASN A 636 11.80 -21.15 -23.13
CA ASN A 636 10.64 -20.67 -23.88
C ASN A 636 9.31 -21.26 -23.37
N ASN A 637 9.36 -22.22 -22.44
CA ASN A 637 8.17 -22.73 -21.76
C ASN A 637 7.64 -21.67 -20.79
N LEU A 638 6.39 -21.25 -20.97
CA LEU A 638 5.81 -20.14 -20.22
C LEU A 638 5.67 -20.45 -18.73
N GLU A 639 5.28 -21.66 -18.39
CA GLU A 639 5.11 -22.12 -17.01
C GLU A 639 6.46 -22.18 -16.26
N THR A 640 7.48 -22.77 -16.88
CA THR A 640 8.84 -22.81 -16.35
C THR A 640 9.40 -21.39 -16.25
N TYR A 641 9.18 -20.53 -17.26
CA TYR A 641 9.63 -19.14 -17.23
C TYR A 641 8.96 -18.35 -16.10
N ALA A 642 7.64 -18.46 -15.93
CA ALA A 642 6.93 -17.82 -14.83
C ALA A 642 7.49 -18.26 -13.47
N TYR A 643 7.66 -19.56 -13.26
CA TYR A 643 8.28 -20.10 -12.05
C TYR A 643 9.69 -19.56 -11.81
N LEU A 644 10.57 -19.55 -12.83
CA LEU A 644 11.94 -19.06 -12.66
C LEU A 644 11.99 -17.55 -12.38
N THR A 645 11.13 -16.74 -13.00
CA THR A 645 11.06 -15.30 -12.68
C THR A 645 10.55 -15.05 -11.25
N GLN A 646 9.62 -15.88 -10.77
CA GLN A 646 9.15 -15.82 -9.39
C GLN A 646 10.21 -16.27 -8.39
N LEU A 647 10.95 -17.33 -8.69
CA LEU A 647 12.08 -17.79 -7.88
C LEU A 647 13.19 -16.73 -7.84
N MET A 648 13.52 -16.12 -8.98
CA MET A 648 14.45 -15.00 -9.06
C MET A 648 14.03 -13.83 -8.16
N GLN A 649 12.76 -13.41 -8.23
CA GLN A 649 12.22 -12.40 -7.32
C GLN A 649 12.36 -12.84 -5.85
N SER A 650 12.04 -14.10 -5.54
CA SER A 650 12.11 -14.67 -4.20
C SER A 650 13.52 -14.59 -3.61
N GLU A 651 14.54 -15.02 -4.36
CA GLU A 651 15.93 -15.01 -3.91
C GLU A 651 16.45 -13.58 -3.74
N ALA A 652 16.16 -12.70 -4.71
CA ALA A 652 16.62 -11.32 -4.67
C ALA A 652 15.96 -10.56 -3.51
N VAL A 653 14.64 -10.59 -3.40
CA VAL A 653 13.93 -9.79 -2.40
C VAL A 653 14.20 -10.30 -0.98
N SER A 654 14.19 -11.61 -0.75
CA SER A 654 14.49 -12.18 0.56
C SER A 654 15.94 -11.94 0.99
N GLY A 655 16.89 -11.99 0.04
CA GLY A 655 18.29 -11.62 0.27
C GLY A 655 18.46 -10.20 0.82
N ALA A 656 17.66 -9.25 0.36
CA ALA A 656 17.66 -7.87 0.85
C ALA A 656 17.10 -7.77 2.28
N TYR A 657 15.93 -8.35 2.58
CA TYR A 657 15.39 -8.39 3.95
C TYR A 657 16.42 -8.97 4.92
N ARG A 658 16.98 -10.11 4.58
CA ARG A 658 17.95 -10.84 5.39
C ARG A 658 19.23 -10.04 5.64
N SER A 659 19.78 -9.42 4.58
CA SER A 659 21.02 -8.65 4.66
C SER A 659 20.84 -7.36 5.46
N TRP A 660 19.73 -6.64 5.28
CA TRP A 660 19.49 -5.39 5.98
C TRP A 660 18.98 -5.60 7.41
N ARG A 661 18.22 -6.67 7.67
CA ARG A 661 17.86 -7.09 9.05
C ARG A 661 19.08 -7.55 9.85
N ARG A 662 20.13 -8.07 9.19
CA ARG A 662 21.43 -8.36 9.85
C ARG A 662 22.01 -7.13 10.55
N GLU A 663 21.75 -5.94 10.01
CA GLU A 663 22.27 -4.67 10.52
C GLU A 663 21.47 -4.08 11.70
N TRP A 664 20.46 -4.79 12.21
CA TRP A 664 19.76 -4.48 13.46
C TRP A 664 20.53 -5.04 14.68
N LYS A 665 21.72 -4.51 14.98
CA LYS A 665 22.69 -5.10 15.94
C LYS A 665 22.55 -4.58 17.39
N GLY A 666 21.34 -4.19 17.77
CA GLY A 666 21.03 -3.71 19.12
C GLY A 666 21.36 -2.23 19.35
N LYS A 667 21.03 -1.72 20.54
CA LYS A 667 21.03 -0.28 20.85
C LYS A 667 22.40 0.37 20.56
N GLY A 668 22.40 1.43 19.76
CA GLY A 668 23.60 2.15 19.33
C GLY A 668 24.26 1.62 18.05
N LYS A 669 23.88 0.41 17.61
CA LYS A 669 24.36 -0.28 16.40
C LYS A 669 23.21 -0.68 15.47
N GLN A 670 22.20 0.18 15.41
CA GLN A 670 20.99 -0.01 14.59
C GLN A 670 21.21 0.62 13.21
N TYR A 671 22.12 0.03 12.42
CA TYR A 671 22.55 0.64 11.15
C TYR A 671 21.50 0.57 10.05
N CYS A 672 20.59 -0.41 10.14
CA CYS A 672 19.34 -0.48 9.39
C CYS A 672 18.20 -0.91 10.33
N ALA A 673 17.08 -0.20 10.31
CA ALA A 673 15.95 -0.42 11.20
C ALA A 673 14.65 -0.79 10.49
N GLY A 674 14.65 -0.83 9.16
CA GLY A 674 13.50 -1.34 8.45
C GLY A 674 13.66 -1.51 6.96
N VAL A 675 12.80 -2.39 6.43
CA VAL A 675 12.79 -2.84 5.04
C VAL A 675 11.34 -2.96 4.59
N ILE A 676 10.97 -2.20 3.55
CA ILE A 676 9.64 -2.21 2.94
C ILE A 676 9.79 -2.50 1.44
N VAL A 677 9.28 -3.65 1.00
CA VAL A 677 9.35 -4.05 -0.42
C VAL A 677 8.37 -3.25 -1.27
N TRP A 678 8.80 -2.85 -2.45
CA TRP A 678 7.92 -2.48 -3.56
C TRP A 678 7.64 -3.75 -4.37
N GLN A 679 6.45 -4.34 -4.32
CA GLN A 679 5.24 -3.91 -3.59
C GLN A 679 4.43 -5.11 -3.07
N LEU A 680 3.37 -4.88 -2.28
CA LEU A 680 2.51 -5.95 -1.76
C LEU A 680 1.64 -6.56 -2.87
N ASN A 681 0.84 -5.71 -3.52
CA ASN A 681 -0.37 -6.08 -4.24
C ASN A 681 -0.41 -5.47 -5.65
N ASP A 682 -1.36 -5.90 -6.48
CA ASP A 682 -1.63 -5.39 -7.82
C ASP A 682 -3.04 -4.78 -7.94
N CYS A 683 -3.21 -3.76 -8.81
CA CYS A 683 -4.51 -3.14 -9.09
C CYS A 683 -5.26 -3.77 -10.29
N TRP A 684 -4.60 -4.67 -11.02
CA TRP A 684 -5.13 -5.41 -12.17
C TRP A 684 -4.22 -6.61 -12.47
N PRO A 685 -4.64 -7.60 -13.28
CA PRO A 685 -3.77 -8.70 -13.67
C PRO A 685 -2.55 -8.19 -14.47
N VAL A 686 -1.33 -8.38 -13.98
CA VAL A 686 -0.11 -7.78 -14.57
C VAL A 686 1.17 -8.51 -14.16
N SER A 687 2.25 -8.34 -14.91
CA SER A 687 3.62 -8.60 -14.43
C SER A 687 4.17 -7.36 -13.73
N SER A 688 4.51 -7.48 -12.45
CA SER A 688 4.90 -6.37 -11.57
C SER A 688 5.86 -6.84 -10.47
N TRP A 689 6.21 -5.92 -9.56
CA TRP A 689 6.97 -6.20 -8.36
C TRP A 689 6.14 -6.75 -7.19
N ALA A 690 4.83 -6.94 -7.38
CA ALA A 690 3.97 -7.43 -6.31
C ALA A 690 4.44 -8.80 -5.81
N ILE A 691 4.46 -9.00 -4.49
CA ILE A 691 4.75 -10.30 -3.87
C ILE A 691 3.51 -11.21 -3.81
N VAL A 692 2.32 -10.65 -4.05
CA VAL A 692 1.04 -11.35 -4.18
C VAL A 692 0.28 -10.74 -5.36
N ASP A 693 -0.20 -11.56 -6.29
CA ASP A 693 -0.85 -11.05 -7.50
C ASP A 693 -2.31 -10.59 -7.28
N TYR A 694 -2.89 -9.94 -8.29
CA TYR A 694 -4.25 -9.34 -8.26
C TYR A 694 -5.35 -10.24 -7.69
N PHE A 695 -5.25 -11.56 -7.89
CA PHE A 695 -6.24 -12.55 -7.43
C PHE A 695 -5.93 -13.10 -6.03
N LEU A 696 -5.12 -12.40 -5.23
CA LEU A 696 -4.70 -12.81 -3.89
C LEU A 696 -3.87 -14.09 -3.88
N ARG A 697 -3.10 -14.37 -4.95
CA ARG A 697 -2.23 -15.55 -5.03
C ARG A 697 -0.81 -15.18 -4.58
N PRO A 698 -0.33 -15.67 -3.44
CA PRO A 698 1.01 -15.34 -2.96
C PRO A 698 2.08 -15.93 -3.86
N LYS A 699 3.04 -15.11 -4.27
CA LYS A 699 4.22 -15.57 -5.04
C LYS A 699 5.28 -16.12 -4.07
N PRO A 700 6.25 -16.93 -4.53
CA PRO A 700 7.39 -17.39 -3.73
C PRO A 700 8.01 -16.32 -2.81
N ALA A 701 8.17 -15.09 -3.31
CA ALA A 701 8.71 -13.97 -2.55
C ALA A 701 7.96 -13.71 -1.23
N TYR A 702 6.64 -13.83 -1.21
CA TYR A 702 5.82 -13.68 0.01
C TYR A 702 6.27 -14.65 1.11
N TYR A 703 6.40 -15.93 0.77
CA TYR A 703 6.77 -16.98 1.73
C TYR A 703 8.20 -16.79 2.24
N THR A 704 9.14 -16.43 1.36
CA THR A 704 10.50 -16.12 1.80
C THR A 704 10.56 -14.89 2.70
N ILE A 705 9.81 -13.82 2.42
CA ILE A 705 9.75 -12.65 3.31
C ILE A 705 9.14 -13.03 4.66
N ALA A 706 8.09 -13.86 4.67
CA ALA A 706 7.47 -14.33 5.90
C ALA A 706 8.48 -15.05 6.80
N ARG A 707 9.38 -15.86 6.22
CA ARG A 707 10.49 -16.50 6.94
C ARG A 707 11.51 -15.47 7.45
N GLU A 708 11.90 -14.51 6.61
CA GLU A 708 12.85 -13.45 6.98
C GLU A 708 12.30 -12.45 8.01
N MET A 709 11.01 -12.54 8.35
CA MET A 709 10.34 -11.71 9.36
C MET A 709 9.86 -12.48 10.60
N LEU A 710 10.21 -13.76 10.73
CA LEU A 710 9.93 -14.54 11.93
C LEU A 710 10.60 -13.92 13.19
N PRO A 711 10.09 -14.24 14.41
CA PRO A 711 10.69 -13.77 15.67
C PRO A 711 12.15 -14.21 15.84
N TYR A 712 12.49 -15.38 15.30
CA TYR A 712 13.84 -15.91 15.22
C TYR A 712 14.18 -16.20 13.76
N THR A 713 15.36 -15.79 13.31
CA THR A 713 15.85 -16.10 11.95
C THR A 713 17.31 -16.52 12.02
N VAL A 714 17.79 -17.18 10.95
CA VAL A 714 19.20 -17.51 10.74
C VAL A 714 19.55 -17.16 9.30
N GLY A 715 20.73 -16.60 9.08
CA GLY A 715 21.19 -16.21 7.75
C GLY A 715 22.62 -16.67 7.52
N ILE A 716 22.94 -16.95 6.25
CA ILE A 716 24.29 -17.26 5.79
C ILE A 716 24.64 -16.34 4.64
N LYS A 717 25.81 -15.71 4.69
CA LYS A 717 26.37 -14.96 3.56
C LYS A 717 27.63 -15.67 3.11
N ARG A 718 27.63 -16.09 1.85
CA ARG A 718 28.83 -16.58 1.18
C ARG A 718 29.59 -15.43 0.53
N THR A 719 30.90 -15.39 0.76
CA THR A 719 31.81 -14.53 0.01
C THR A 719 32.81 -15.41 -0.74
N VAL A 720 32.74 -15.42 -2.06
CA VAL A 720 33.68 -16.11 -2.94
C VAL A 720 34.97 -15.31 -3.01
N GLU A 721 36.09 -15.97 -2.75
CA GLU A 721 37.42 -15.36 -2.91
C GLU A 721 37.73 -15.20 -4.40
N LYS A 722 38.11 -13.99 -4.76
CA LYS A 722 38.51 -13.66 -6.13
C LYS A 722 39.89 -14.23 -6.42
N ASN A 723 40.11 -14.72 -7.63
CA ASN A 723 41.43 -15.19 -8.05
C ASN A 723 42.39 -14.01 -8.27
N ARG A 724 41.87 -12.89 -8.75
CA ARG A 724 42.59 -11.62 -8.96
C ARG A 724 41.78 -10.46 -8.41
N GLU A 725 42.47 -9.40 -7.99
CA GLU A 725 41.84 -8.21 -7.39
C GLU A 725 40.75 -7.59 -8.31
N ASN A 726 40.97 -7.65 -9.62
CA ASN A 726 40.09 -7.10 -10.66
C ASN A 726 39.01 -8.08 -11.18
N ASP A 727 38.90 -9.29 -10.64
CA ASP A 727 37.84 -10.23 -11.02
C ASP A 727 36.45 -9.75 -10.55
N ARG A 728 35.39 -10.34 -11.16
CA ARG A 728 33.97 -9.98 -11.02
C ARG A 728 33.39 -10.34 -9.61
N PRO A 729 32.06 -10.30 -9.34
CA PRO A 729 31.54 -9.97 -8.00
C PRO A 729 31.82 -11.00 -6.89
N ARG A 730 31.69 -10.53 -5.64
CA ARG A 730 32.11 -11.21 -4.40
C ARG A 730 31.25 -12.42 -4.01
N GLN A 731 30.07 -12.59 -4.59
CA GLN A 731 29.04 -13.48 -4.03
C GLN A 731 28.58 -14.60 -4.98
N PHE A 732 29.13 -14.70 -6.19
CA PHE A 732 28.85 -15.83 -7.07
C PHE A 732 30.06 -16.21 -7.92
N TYR A 733 30.09 -17.47 -8.34
CA TYR A 733 31.17 -18.08 -9.08
C TYR A 733 31.03 -17.77 -10.59
N GLU A 734 31.71 -16.72 -11.08
CA GLU A 734 31.80 -16.35 -12.53
C GLU A 734 33.20 -16.62 -13.12
N PHE A 735 33.34 -16.70 -14.46
CA PHE A 735 34.57 -16.76 -15.27
C PHE A 735 35.89 -16.89 -14.47
N GLY A 736 36.43 -18.11 -14.37
CA GLY A 736 37.55 -18.43 -13.48
C GLY A 736 37.12 -18.91 -12.07
N ALA A 737 35.86 -18.86 -11.68
CA ALA A 737 35.43 -19.32 -10.35
C ALA A 737 35.11 -20.81 -10.22
N PHE A 738 35.06 -21.57 -11.32
CA PHE A 738 35.40 -23.01 -11.26
C PHE A 738 36.90 -23.22 -10.94
N GLN A 739 37.67 -22.13 -10.92
CA GLN A 739 39.02 -21.98 -10.36
C GLN A 739 39.06 -21.07 -9.13
N SER A 740 37.93 -20.82 -8.46
CA SER A 740 37.90 -20.05 -7.21
C SER A 740 38.92 -20.64 -6.25
N ILE A 741 39.70 -19.81 -5.57
CA ILE A 741 40.70 -20.27 -4.60
C ILE A 741 40.11 -20.53 -3.20
N GLY A 742 38.87 -20.10 -2.96
CA GLY A 742 38.23 -20.19 -1.66
C GLY A 742 36.84 -19.55 -1.62
N ALA A 743 36.08 -19.85 -0.58
CA ALA A 743 34.93 -19.05 -0.18
C ALA A 743 34.86 -19.02 1.34
N SER A 744 34.32 -17.96 1.91
CA SER A 744 33.97 -17.86 3.33
C SER A 744 32.46 -17.84 3.52
N ILE A 745 32.03 -18.25 4.71
CA ILE A 745 30.65 -18.11 5.18
C ILE A 745 30.63 -17.29 6.47
N ASP A 746 29.74 -16.29 6.49
CA ASP A 746 29.31 -15.63 7.71
C ASP A 746 27.94 -16.18 8.10
N VAL A 747 27.75 -16.54 9.36
CA VAL A 747 26.47 -17.01 9.89
C VAL A 747 26.04 -16.13 11.05
N TRP A 748 24.78 -15.72 11.04
CA TRP A 748 24.16 -14.91 12.09
C TRP A 748 22.75 -15.40 12.39
N ALA A 749 22.21 -14.98 13.53
CA ALA A 749 20.81 -15.18 13.88
C ALA A 749 20.22 -13.92 14.50
N THR A 750 18.93 -13.71 14.26
CA THR A 750 18.18 -12.58 14.82
C THR A 750 17.20 -13.09 15.87
N ASN A 751 17.09 -12.37 16.98
CA ASN A 751 16.04 -12.52 17.97
C ASN A 751 15.30 -11.19 18.11
N SER A 752 14.07 -11.12 17.60
CA SER A 752 13.23 -9.91 17.71
C SER A 752 12.33 -9.89 18.95
N THR A 753 12.40 -10.91 19.81
CA THR A 753 11.71 -10.92 21.10
C THR A 753 12.44 -10.07 22.13
N LEU A 754 11.76 -9.71 23.23
CA LEU A 754 12.32 -8.86 24.29
C LEU A 754 13.03 -9.65 25.40
N SER A 755 13.25 -10.95 25.20
CA SER A 755 13.96 -11.83 26.13
C SER A 755 15.11 -12.56 25.45
N ASN A 756 16.13 -12.95 26.22
CA ASN A 756 17.18 -13.84 25.74
C ASN A 756 16.57 -15.17 25.24
N LYS A 757 17.26 -15.81 24.29
CA LYS A 757 16.88 -17.13 23.78
C LYS A 757 18.10 -18.01 23.60
N ASP A 758 18.15 -19.12 24.32
CA ASP A 758 19.17 -20.14 24.11
C ASP A 758 18.78 -21.06 22.96
N VAL A 759 19.70 -21.21 22.01
CA VAL A 759 19.48 -21.92 20.75
C VAL A 759 20.65 -22.83 20.41
N THR A 760 20.35 -23.89 19.67
CA THR A 760 21.32 -24.76 19.03
C THR A 760 21.29 -24.46 17.53
N LEU A 761 22.42 -24.04 16.98
CA LEU A 761 22.64 -23.89 15.56
C LEU A 761 23.32 -25.14 15.01
N ARG A 762 22.68 -25.83 14.08
CA ARG A 762 23.29 -26.89 13.28
C ARG A 762 23.63 -26.36 11.90
N ILE A 763 24.87 -26.58 11.46
CA ILE A 763 25.30 -26.32 10.09
C ILE A 763 25.58 -27.65 9.42
N SER A 764 24.95 -27.89 8.27
CA SER A 764 25.11 -29.09 7.44
C SER A 764 25.59 -28.68 6.05
N CYS A 765 26.76 -29.15 5.63
CA CYS A 765 27.30 -28.93 4.29
C CYS A 765 27.14 -30.19 3.43
N ILE A 766 26.66 -29.99 2.22
CA ILE A 766 26.42 -31.05 1.23
C ILE A 766 27.12 -30.67 -0.06
N ASP A 767 28.01 -31.53 -0.53
CA ASP A 767 28.56 -31.40 -1.88
C ASP A 767 27.57 -31.96 -2.91
N LEU A 768 27.35 -31.20 -4.00
CA LEU A 768 26.50 -31.59 -5.12
C LEU A 768 27.17 -32.64 -6.03
N ASN A 769 28.51 -32.67 -6.06
CA ASN A 769 29.28 -33.48 -7.01
C ASN A 769 29.76 -34.82 -6.42
N SER A 770 29.61 -35.03 -5.11
CA SER A 770 30.07 -36.24 -4.41
C SER A 770 29.20 -36.59 -3.19
N SER A 771 29.55 -37.68 -2.53
CA SER A 771 28.93 -38.09 -1.27
C SER A 771 29.49 -37.35 -0.05
N TRP A 772 30.39 -36.38 -0.21
CA TRP A 772 31.00 -35.65 0.90
C TRP A 772 29.95 -34.84 1.69
N ARG A 773 30.07 -34.88 3.02
CA ARG A 773 29.21 -34.18 3.97
C ARG A 773 30.04 -33.64 5.11
N HIS A 774 29.62 -32.52 5.68
CA HIS A 774 30.20 -31.97 6.91
C HIS A 774 29.08 -31.45 7.79
N ASN A 775 29.18 -31.66 9.10
CA ASN A 775 28.19 -31.18 10.05
C ASN A 775 28.90 -30.59 11.27
N GLU A 776 28.32 -29.55 11.82
CA GLU A 776 28.75 -28.96 13.09
C GLU A 776 27.55 -28.42 13.87
N GLU A 777 27.74 -28.28 15.17
CA GLU A 777 26.71 -27.81 16.09
C GLU A 777 27.30 -26.79 17.06
N HIS A 778 26.56 -25.72 17.32
CA HIS A 778 26.97 -24.61 18.19
C HIS A 778 25.82 -24.23 19.13
N HIS A 779 26.12 -24.08 20.42
CA HIS A 779 25.16 -23.59 21.42
C HIS A 779 25.40 -22.11 21.69
N ILE A 780 24.37 -21.29 21.48
CA ILE A 780 24.47 -19.83 21.47
C ILE A 780 23.31 -19.24 22.27
N SER A 781 23.55 -18.12 22.94
CA SER A 781 22.47 -17.31 23.54
C SER A 781 22.22 -16.06 22.68
N LEU A 782 21.00 -15.93 22.15
CA LEU A 782 20.59 -14.78 21.37
C LEU A 782 20.03 -13.70 22.28
N LEU A 783 20.64 -12.53 22.21
CA LEU A 783 20.22 -11.35 22.96
C LEU A 783 18.90 -10.76 22.42
N PRO A 784 18.12 -10.10 23.27
CA PRO A 784 16.79 -9.59 22.91
C PRO A 784 16.88 -8.47 21.88
N ASN A 785 15.93 -8.49 20.95
CA ASN A 785 15.66 -7.46 19.97
C ASN A 785 16.89 -7.01 19.17
N GLN A 786 17.70 -7.96 18.71
CA GLN A 786 18.87 -7.70 17.90
C GLN A 786 19.32 -8.92 17.07
N THR A 787 20.19 -8.66 16.12
CA THR A 787 20.98 -9.67 15.40
C THR A 787 22.30 -9.93 16.12
N THR A 788 22.67 -11.20 16.22
CA THR A 788 23.94 -11.70 16.75
C THR A 788 24.74 -12.36 15.63
N GLU A 789 25.95 -11.88 15.39
CA GLU A 789 26.95 -12.58 14.57
C GLU A 789 27.44 -13.84 15.31
N ILE A 790 27.42 -15.00 14.65
CA ILE A 790 27.72 -16.28 15.31
C ILE A 790 29.13 -16.74 14.92
N LEU A 791 29.42 -16.84 13.62
CA LEU A 791 30.72 -17.28 13.13
C LEU A 791 31.02 -16.70 11.75
N ALA A 792 32.31 -16.56 11.47
CA ALA A 792 32.87 -16.23 10.16
C ALA A 792 34.05 -17.17 9.92
N LYS A 793 33.98 -18.00 8.87
CA LYS A 793 35.00 -19.03 8.59
C LYS A 793 35.07 -19.40 7.11
N PRO A 794 36.15 -20.07 6.65
CA PRO A 794 36.16 -20.69 5.33
C PRO A 794 34.98 -21.67 5.15
N CYS A 795 34.37 -21.66 3.96
CA CYS A 795 33.31 -22.58 3.58
C CYS A 795 33.85 -24.01 3.60
N PRO A 796 33.30 -24.91 4.44
CA PRO A 796 33.72 -26.31 4.46
C PRO A 796 33.52 -26.94 3.08
N CYS A 797 34.54 -27.61 2.56
CA CYS A 797 34.48 -28.22 1.23
C CYS A 797 35.26 -29.54 1.14
N PRO A 798 34.94 -30.41 0.16
CA PRO A 798 35.67 -31.65 -0.06
C PRO A 798 37.17 -31.41 -0.31
N PRO A 799 38.08 -32.26 0.21
CA PRO A 799 39.49 -32.18 -0.14
C PRO A 799 39.70 -32.44 -1.64
N HIS A 800 40.74 -31.83 -2.24
CA HIS A 800 41.07 -32.03 -3.66
C HIS A 800 41.43 -33.50 -3.94
N ALA A 801 40.98 -34.02 -5.08
CA ALA A 801 41.21 -35.40 -5.50
C ALA A 801 42.62 -35.66 -6.05
N GLU A 802 43.34 -34.64 -6.51
CA GLU A 802 44.68 -34.75 -7.10
C GLU A 802 45.73 -33.98 -6.29
N SER A 803 46.88 -34.61 -6.06
CA SER A 803 48.06 -33.94 -5.51
C SER A 803 48.57 -32.92 -6.53
N VAL A 804 48.35 -31.64 -6.27
CA VAL A 804 48.91 -30.55 -7.07
C VAL A 804 50.44 -30.65 -6.98
N PRO A 805 51.20 -30.66 -8.10
CA PRO A 805 52.65 -30.61 -8.07
C PRO A 805 53.12 -29.41 -7.24
N GLY A 806 54.20 -29.59 -6.47
CA GLY A 806 54.72 -28.57 -5.55
C GLY A 806 54.91 -27.19 -6.21
N PRO A 807 54.95 -26.12 -5.40
CA PRO A 807 54.84 -24.75 -5.89
C PRO A 807 55.98 -24.45 -6.87
N ASN A 808 55.60 -24.16 -8.10
CA ASN A 808 56.35 -23.20 -8.89
C ASN A 808 55.84 -21.84 -8.42
N ASP A 809 56.71 -20.93 -7.97
CA ASP A 809 56.29 -19.64 -7.37
C ASP A 809 55.47 -18.76 -8.34
N ASP A 810 55.40 -19.15 -9.62
CA ASP A 810 54.63 -18.52 -10.70
C ASP A 810 53.27 -19.19 -11.03
N ALA A 811 52.86 -20.27 -10.34
CA ALA A 811 51.63 -21.00 -10.65
C ALA A 811 50.41 -20.48 -9.85
N ASP A 812 49.26 -20.30 -10.52
CA ASP A 812 47.99 -19.92 -9.89
C ASP A 812 47.57 -20.98 -8.84
N PRO A 813 46.97 -20.59 -7.69
CA PRO A 813 46.51 -21.55 -6.68
C PRO A 813 45.45 -22.51 -7.23
N PRO A 814 45.38 -23.75 -6.72
CA PRO A 814 44.42 -24.73 -7.22
C PRO A 814 42.97 -24.37 -6.86
N PRO A 815 41.99 -24.66 -7.75
CA PRO A 815 40.56 -24.44 -7.53
C PRO A 815 39.95 -25.14 -6.31
N THR A 816 39.32 -24.44 -5.38
CA THR A 816 38.50 -25.05 -4.32
C THR A 816 37.25 -25.74 -4.86
N THR A 817 36.80 -26.77 -4.14
CA THR A 817 35.53 -27.47 -4.34
C THR A 817 34.35 -26.77 -3.66
N SER A 818 34.54 -25.62 -3.00
CA SER A 818 33.44 -24.89 -2.33
C SER A 818 32.31 -24.45 -3.27
N HIS A 819 32.58 -24.37 -4.58
CA HIS A 819 31.62 -23.97 -5.61
C HIS A 819 30.47 -24.95 -5.80
N SER A 820 30.57 -26.19 -5.31
CA SER A 820 29.51 -27.21 -5.38
C SER A 820 28.87 -27.50 -4.02
N VAL A 821 29.27 -26.79 -2.96
CA VAL A 821 28.81 -27.04 -1.59
C VAL A 821 27.60 -26.18 -1.24
N ILE A 822 26.51 -26.83 -0.89
CA ILE A 822 25.33 -26.24 -0.25
C ILE A 822 25.56 -26.21 1.26
N VAL A 823 25.23 -25.09 1.90
CA VAL A 823 25.32 -24.94 3.36
C VAL A 823 23.93 -24.69 3.94
N SER A 824 23.43 -25.63 4.73
CA SER A 824 22.18 -25.52 5.48
C SER A 824 22.48 -25.03 6.90
N ALA A 825 21.72 -24.07 7.39
CA ALA A 825 21.71 -23.64 8.78
C ALA A 825 20.32 -23.88 9.38
N VAL A 826 20.29 -24.58 10.51
CA VAL A 826 19.06 -24.91 11.25
C VAL A 826 19.20 -24.40 12.67
N LEU A 827 18.33 -23.46 13.03
CA LEU A 827 18.26 -22.90 14.37
C LEU A 827 17.14 -23.58 15.14
N SER A 828 17.45 -24.20 16.28
CA SER A 828 16.46 -24.87 17.13
C SER A 828 16.54 -24.37 18.56
N ASP A 829 15.42 -24.41 19.28
CA ASP A 829 15.39 -24.16 20.71
C ASP A 829 16.19 -25.22 21.47
N SER A 830 17.14 -24.79 22.32
CA SER A 830 18.06 -25.72 23.00
C SER A 830 17.37 -26.68 23.98
N VAL A 831 16.16 -26.36 24.45
CA VAL A 831 15.46 -27.14 25.48
C VAL A 831 14.47 -28.12 24.86
N SER A 832 13.62 -27.61 23.97
CA SER A 832 12.54 -28.36 23.32
C SER A 832 12.95 -29.05 22.03
N GLY A 833 14.05 -28.62 21.40
CA GLY A 833 14.49 -29.12 20.09
C GLY A 833 13.61 -28.64 18.92
N ILE A 834 12.63 -27.77 19.17
CA ILE A 834 11.76 -27.21 18.14
C ILE A 834 12.58 -26.33 17.21
N VAL A 835 12.46 -26.58 15.90
CA VAL A 835 13.10 -25.76 14.87
C VAL A 835 12.43 -24.39 14.82
N LEU A 836 13.23 -23.35 15.00
CA LEU A 836 12.81 -21.95 15.03
C LEU A 836 13.00 -21.29 13.66
N ALA A 837 14.09 -21.60 12.96
CA ALA A 837 14.41 -21.01 11.66
C ALA A 837 15.31 -21.92 10.83
N ARG A 838 15.27 -21.73 9.51
CA ARG A 838 16.12 -22.41 8.53
C ARG A 838 16.58 -21.43 7.47
N TYR A 839 17.79 -21.61 6.98
CA TYR A 839 18.26 -20.96 5.77
C TYR A 839 19.25 -21.87 5.04
N VAL A 840 19.18 -21.90 3.71
CA VAL A 840 20.07 -22.71 2.88
C VAL A 840 20.79 -21.81 1.89
N ASP A 841 22.11 -21.75 2.03
CA ASP A 841 22.99 -21.09 1.08
C ASP A 841 23.37 -22.07 -0.03
N TRP A 842 22.87 -21.79 -1.23
CA TRP A 842 23.27 -22.49 -2.45
C TRP A 842 24.37 -21.72 -3.14
N PRO A 843 25.35 -22.41 -3.74
CA PRO A 843 26.34 -21.73 -4.53
C PRO A 843 25.68 -21.16 -5.80
N GLN A 844 26.12 -19.98 -6.23
CA GLN A 844 25.51 -19.19 -7.31
C GLN A 844 26.54 -18.92 -8.42
N PRO A 845 26.13 -18.64 -9.66
CA PRO A 845 24.76 -18.47 -10.13
C PRO A 845 24.08 -19.81 -10.42
N TYR A 846 22.76 -19.89 -10.23
CA TYR A 846 22.02 -21.16 -10.37
C TYR A 846 22.12 -21.80 -11.76
N ARG A 847 22.29 -20.98 -12.80
CA ARG A 847 22.51 -21.41 -14.20
C ARG A 847 23.76 -22.28 -14.40
N SER A 848 24.72 -22.24 -13.50
CA SER A 848 25.96 -23.02 -13.60
C SER A 848 25.83 -24.44 -13.05
N TYR A 849 24.69 -24.78 -12.44
CA TYR A 849 24.47 -26.07 -11.81
C TYR A 849 23.46 -26.90 -12.59
N ASP A 850 23.72 -28.20 -12.65
CA ASP A 850 22.74 -29.21 -13.06
C ASP A 850 22.06 -29.75 -11.79
N PRO A 851 20.93 -29.17 -11.35
CA PRO A 851 20.26 -29.62 -10.14
C PRO A 851 19.89 -31.11 -10.25
N PRO A 852 20.24 -31.93 -9.25
CA PRO A 852 19.94 -33.36 -9.30
C PRO A 852 18.43 -33.59 -9.23
N ASN A 853 17.95 -34.73 -9.75
CA ASN A 853 16.61 -35.20 -9.38
C ASN A 853 16.56 -35.43 -7.87
N PRO A 854 15.70 -34.72 -7.11
CA PRO A 854 15.70 -34.79 -5.66
C PRO A 854 15.09 -36.07 -5.08
N SER A 855 14.44 -36.90 -5.90
CA SER A 855 13.58 -38.00 -5.44
C SER A 855 12.58 -37.52 -4.38
N LEU A 856 11.81 -36.47 -4.73
CA LEU A 856 10.87 -35.82 -3.82
C LEU A 856 9.81 -36.81 -3.32
N SER A 857 9.65 -36.92 -2.01
CA SER A 857 8.58 -37.68 -1.37
C SER A 857 7.61 -36.72 -0.69
N ILE A 858 6.34 -36.77 -1.08
CA ILE A 858 5.25 -35.99 -0.50
C ILE A 858 4.26 -36.94 0.14
N SER A 859 3.97 -36.74 1.43
CA SER A 859 2.90 -37.43 2.14
C SER A 859 1.87 -36.43 2.66
N VAL A 860 0.60 -36.75 2.49
CA VAL A 860 -0.52 -35.89 2.93
C VAL A 860 -1.30 -36.61 4.03
N ASP A 861 -1.46 -35.95 5.17
CA ASP A 861 -2.32 -36.37 6.28
C ASP A 861 -3.30 -35.23 6.62
N GLY A 862 -4.54 -35.35 6.14
CA GLY A 862 -5.55 -34.30 6.23
C GLY A 862 -5.09 -33.02 5.52
N GLU A 863 -4.80 -31.97 6.29
CA GLU A 863 -4.28 -30.68 5.81
C GLU A 863 -2.78 -30.51 6.07
N GLN A 864 -2.08 -31.55 6.52
CA GLN A 864 -0.63 -31.53 6.68
C GLN A 864 0.05 -32.19 5.49
N VAL A 865 1.02 -31.50 4.90
CA VAL A 865 1.82 -31.96 3.77
C VAL A 865 3.26 -32.05 4.23
N SER A 866 3.77 -33.27 4.38
CA SER A 866 5.18 -33.50 4.72
C SER A 866 5.97 -33.81 3.45
N ILE A 867 7.12 -33.14 3.31
CA ILE A 867 7.98 -33.22 2.13
C ILE A 867 9.40 -33.58 2.58
N SER A 868 10.02 -34.52 1.87
CA SER A 868 11.40 -34.93 2.07
C SER A 868 12.07 -35.23 0.73
N VAL A 869 13.40 -35.28 0.73
CA VAL A 869 14.23 -35.50 -0.46
C VAL A 869 15.40 -36.42 -0.16
N GLU A 870 15.87 -37.15 -1.17
CA GLU A 870 17.12 -37.92 -1.11
C GLU A 870 18.33 -37.11 -1.59
N ARG A 871 18.09 -36.11 -2.45
CA ARG A 871 19.09 -35.12 -2.89
C ARG A 871 18.54 -33.70 -2.73
N PRO A 872 19.41 -32.70 -2.47
CA PRO A 872 18.96 -31.32 -2.24
C PRO A 872 18.04 -30.79 -3.35
N ALA A 873 17.00 -30.04 -2.96
CA ALA A 873 16.08 -29.37 -3.89
C ALA A 873 15.97 -27.87 -3.56
N LYS A 874 16.11 -27.02 -4.58
CA LYS A 874 15.96 -25.56 -4.45
C LYS A 874 14.56 -25.12 -4.87
N GLY A 875 13.94 -24.24 -4.09
CA GLY A 875 12.76 -23.48 -4.47
C GLY A 875 11.55 -24.36 -4.78
N VAL A 876 11.30 -25.39 -3.96
CA VAL A 876 10.17 -26.31 -4.10
C VAL A 876 8.87 -25.55 -3.85
N VAL A 877 8.10 -25.34 -4.91
CA VAL A 877 6.77 -24.71 -4.89
C VAL A 877 5.69 -25.78 -4.96
N LEU A 878 4.93 -25.90 -3.88
CA LEU A 878 3.77 -26.77 -3.76
C LEU A 878 2.56 -26.14 -4.45
N SER A 879 1.77 -26.98 -5.09
CA SER A 879 0.48 -26.67 -5.71
C SER A 879 -0.42 -27.90 -5.64
N ILE A 880 -1.59 -27.85 -6.26
CA ILE A 880 -2.52 -28.98 -6.36
C ILE A 880 -2.96 -29.18 -7.81
N GLU A 881 -3.35 -30.42 -8.14
CA GLU A 881 -3.98 -30.70 -9.44
C GLU A 881 -5.35 -30.03 -9.54
N GLY A 882 -5.63 -29.38 -10.68
CA GLY A 882 -6.89 -28.71 -10.96
C GLY A 882 -6.94 -27.26 -10.47
N GLU A 883 -8.09 -26.85 -9.93
CA GLU A 883 -8.28 -25.49 -9.40
C GLU A 883 -7.54 -25.33 -8.07
N ALA A 884 -6.43 -24.57 -8.12
CA ALA A 884 -5.58 -24.33 -6.96
C ALA A 884 -6.05 -23.19 -6.04
N ASP A 885 -7.10 -22.44 -6.43
CA ASP A 885 -7.67 -21.42 -5.56
C ASP A 885 -8.40 -22.07 -4.37
N GLY A 886 -8.44 -21.35 -3.25
CA GLY A 886 -9.06 -21.83 -2.01
C GLY A 886 -8.21 -22.77 -1.16
N VAL A 887 -6.94 -23.02 -1.51
CA VAL A 887 -5.95 -23.62 -0.60
C VAL A 887 -5.05 -22.52 -0.03
N ASN A 888 -4.99 -22.42 1.29
CA ASN A 888 -4.05 -21.52 1.96
C ASN A 888 -2.87 -22.32 2.53
N TRP A 889 -1.69 -22.09 1.96
CA TRP A 889 -0.43 -22.72 2.37
C TRP A 889 0.22 -21.93 3.50
N SER A 890 0.58 -22.58 4.60
CA SER A 890 1.30 -21.94 5.70
C SER A 890 2.74 -21.59 5.35
N ASP A 891 3.33 -22.29 4.37
CA ASP A 891 4.64 -22.00 3.81
C ASP A 891 4.75 -22.56 2.38
N ASN A 892 5.67 -22.02 1.58
CA ASN A 892 5.95 -22.49 0.22
C ASN A 892 7.35 -22.04 -0.24
N ALA A 893 7.75 -22.39 -1.47
CA ALA A 893 9.07 -22.06 -2.02
C ALA A 893 10.22 -22.54 -1.11
N LEU A 894 10.20 -23.83 -0.79
CA LEU A 894 11.07 -24.44 0.21
C LEU A 894 12.41 -24.87 -0.39
N ASP A 895 13.50 -24.67 0.33
CA ASP A 895 14.73 -25.41 0.09
C ASP A 895 14.73 -26.66 0.97
N LEU A 896 14.95 -27.83 0.37
CA LEU A 896 14.90 -29.13 1.04
C LEU A 896 16.27 -29.80 1.02
N ILE A 897 16.65 -30.35 2.18
CA ILE A 897 17.94 -30.99 2.43
C ILE A 897 17.71 -32.43 2.90
N PRO A 898 18.47 -33.43 2.42
CA PRO A 898 18.32 -34.81 2.85
C PRO A 898 18.45 -34.97 4.37
N GLY A 899 17.53 -35.74 4.96
CA GLY A 899 17.46 -35.94 6.42
C GLY A 899 16.77 -34.82 7.19
N GLU A 900 16.28 -33.77 6.52
CA GLU A 900 15.58 -32.64 7.13
C GLU A 900 14.18 -32.46 6.53
N PRO A 901 13.22 -33.36 6.83
CA PRO A 901 11.85 -33.24 6.32
C PRO A 901 11.19 -31.96 6.83
N GLN A 902 10.33 -31.37 5.98
CA GLN A 902 9.54 -30.18 6.32
C GLN A 902 8.04 -30.49 6.21
N THR A 903 7.24 -29.87 7.06
CA THR A 903 5.77 -30.04 7.03
C THR A 903 5.12 -28.68 6.86
N VAL A 904 4.22 -28.60 5.88
CA VAL A 904 3.43 -27.42 5.54
C VAL A 904 1.97 -27.71 5.79
N LYS A 905 1.24 -26.76 6.38
CA LYS A 905 -0.21 -26.83 6.48
C LYS A 905 -0.85 -26.27 5.21
N ALA A 906 -1.77 -27.01 4.61
CA ALA A 906 -2.53 -26.64 3.42
C ALA A 906 -4.02 -26.56 3.79
N LEU A 907 -4.44 -25.44 4.36
CA LEU A 907 -5.83 -25.21 4.76
C LEU A 907 -6.74 -25.26 3.53
N GLY A 908 -7.83 -26.02 3.62
CA GLY A 908 -8.75 -26.21 2.50
C GLY A 908 -8.31 -27.27 1.48
N LEU A 909 -7.23 -28.02 1.71
CA LEU A 909 -6.71 -29.01 0.75
C LEU A 909 -7.78 -30.00 0.28
N GLY A 910 -8.63 -30.49 1.19
CA GLY A 910 -9.81 -31.28 0.83
C GLY A 910 -9.50 -32.60 0.12
N GLY A 911 -8.35 -33.22 0.41
CA GLY A 911 -7.92 -34.48 -0.23
C GLY A 911 -7.42 -34.34 -1.67
N ARG A 912 -7.30 -33.11 -2.20
CA ARG A 912 -6.75 -32.86 -3.54
C ARG A 912 -5.29 -33.27 -3.60
N LYS A 913 -4.88 -33.81 -4.75
CA LYS A 913 -3.50 -34.28 -4.96
C LYS A 913 -2.54 -33.11 -5.01
N VAL A 914 -1.51 -33.16 -4.18
CA VAL A 914 -0.43 -32.16 -4.13
C VAL A 914 0.59 -32.45 -5.24
N THR A 915 1.01 -31.39 -5.91
CA THR A 915 2.09 -31.39 -6.90
C THR A 915 3.19 -30.43 -6.45
N ALA A 916 4.40 -30.58 -6.98
CA ALA A 916 5.50 -29.68 -6.68
C ALA A 916 6.32 -29.35 -7.93
N ARG A 917 6.86 -28.14 -7.97
CA ARG A 917 7.87 -27.69 -8.94
C ARG A 917 9.12 -27.25 -8.19
N TRP A 918 10.30 -27.50 -8.74
CA TRP A 918 11.60 -27.10 -8.17
C TRP A 918 12.58 -26.69 -9.26
N LEU A 919 13.71 -26.07 -8.89
CA LEU A 919 14.73 -25.69 -9.84
C LEU A 919 15.25 -26.92 -10.61
N GLY A 920 15.12 -26.92 -11.94
CA GLY A 920 15.49 -28.04 -12.81
C GLY A 920 14.34 -28.99 -13.17
N SER A 921 13.15 -28.80 -12.59
CA SER A 921 11.95 -29.48 -13.09
C SER A 921 11.40 -28.79 -14.34
N SER A 922 10.98 -29.59 -15.32
CA SER A 922 10.37 -29.13 -16.58
C SER A 922 8.89 -28.85 -16.43
#